data_AF-A0A1C5JSW2-F1
#
_entry.id   AF-A0A1C5JSW2-F1
#
_cell.length_a   1.000
_cell.length_b   1.000
_cell.length_c   1.000
_cell.angle_alpha   90.00
_cell.angle_beta   90.00
_cell.angle_gamma   90.00
#
_symmetry.space_group_name_H-M   'P 1'
#
loop_
_entity.id
_entity.type
_entity.pdbx_description
1 polymer ?
#
loop_
_entity_poly.entity_id
_entity_poly.type
_entity_poly.pdbx_seq_one_letter_code
_entity_poly.pdbx_strand_id
1 'polypeptide(L)'
;MTAADRAARSWRAVDTAAGGLALDLGLYAVSAAFATVTAGTSTLAPHRAWGSVAAVGYLAAALLVAAQFVIRRRHPGLAGTAARATVTGLAWAGTALLPLAVQAGQRAAGRTDRAQEEVVVVEQAGSRLAAHGTPYLGPDAIAALPADERLLGYTPYQPGMALFGLPRAAVDAWWTDSRVWFALVTAAALAWAVIALRRSARPVGGWAEAPAVLRGVQAATVLPICALTLATGGDDLPVLALCLLALALAAGGRPGPAGVAVGLAGALKLFAWPVALVLIFWGTTRRAGLRVAAGALGLPALALLPALLVDRDALVENVFRFPLGHGQVTSPAQSPFPGHLIATDLPGGRFVAAGLLVAVGGLIAVRLLRRPPHRAATAALICGYGLLAAIMLMPTTRFGYLLYPLALLTWVPALTTQRAPVPPSPRHTPPTRRRPESMSSYRDRADAGRQLAERLTALAGRPDVVVLGLVRGGVPVARVVADRLGAPLDVLVVRKLGLPWAPEVAFGALGPGGVRVLNDPVTARLDPADGADVQRREQAELDRREACYRAGRPALDLTGRTALIVDDGLATGATARVAVRVARRLGARRVVVAAPVGAQEAYEMLTTEADEVVCARRPADFGAVSAHYDDFHEVDDDEVTAALIAAA
;
A
#
# COMPACT_ATOMS: atom_id res chain seq x y z
N MET A 1 -20.49 -7.08 11.83
CA MET A 1 -20.12 -6.73 10.44
C MET A 1 -20.49 -5.28 10.24
N THR A 2 -19.51 -4.38 10.13
CA THR A 2 -19.78 -2.94 10.06
C THR A 2 -20.22 -2.54 8.64
N ALA A 3 -20.85 -1.37 8.47
CA ALA A 3 -21.18 -0.83 7.14
C ALA A 3 -19.93 -0.68 6.25
N ALA A 4 -18.77 -0.42 6.85
CA ALA A 4 -17.47 -0.35 6.19
C ALA A 4 -17.03 -1.72 5.59
N ASP A 5 -17.32 -2.83 6.26
CA ASP A 5 -16.99 -4.18 5.79
C ASP A 5 -17.85 -4.62 4.59
N ARG A 6 -19.06 -4.09 4.45
CA ARG A 6 -19.91 -4.29 3.26
C ARG A 6 -19.40 -3.47 2.07
N ALA A 7 -19.07 -2.20 2.29
CA ALA A 7 -18.49 -1.36 1.24
C ALA A 7 -17.13 -1.89 0.75
N ALA A 8 -16.25 -2.35 1.64
CA ALA A 8 -14.95 -2.90 1.24
C ALA A 8 -15.07 -4.19 0.40
N ARG A 9 -16.12 -5.00 0.62
CA ARG A 9 -16.44 -6.20 -0.20
C ARG A 9 -16.99 -5.85 -1.56
N SER A 10 -17.92 -4.90 -1.66
CA SER A 10 -18.46 -4.47 -2.96
C SER A 10 -17.37 -3.83 -3.83
N TRP A 11 -16.51 -3.01 -3.23
CA TRP A 11 -15.39 -2.37 -3.94
C TRP A 11 -14.35 -3.38 -4.46
N ARG A 12 -13.99 -4.42 -3.67
CA ARG A 12 -13.07 -5.46 -4.14
C ARG A 12 -13.69 -6.36 -5.21
N ALA A 13 -14.97 -6.70 -5.10
CA ALA A 13 -15.67 -7.48 -6.11
C ALA A 13 -15.78 -6.70 -7.44
N VAL A 14 -15.98 -5.38 -7.39
CA VAL A 14 -16.00 -4.50 -8.57
C VAL A 14 -14.59 -4.33 -9.17
N ASP A 15 -13.55 -4.18 -8.35
CA ASP A 15 -12.17 -4.01 -8.82
C ASP A 15 -11.55 -5.30 -9.39
N THR A 16 -11.99 -6.48 -8.95
CA THR A 16 -11.52 -7.77 -9.49
C THR A 16 -12.39 -8.33 -10.62
N ALA A 17 -13.57 -7.74 -10.87
CA ALA A 17 -14.46 -8.16 -11.96
C ALA A 17 -13.72 -8.15 -13.31
N ALA A 18 -13.81 -9.27 -14.04
CA ALA A 18 -13.12 -9.48 -15.31
C ALA A 18 -11.60 -9.18 -15.26
N GLY A 19 -10.93 -9.48 -14.14
CA GLY A 19 -9.49 -9.21 -13.98
C GLY A 19 -9.17 -7.72 -13.84
N GLY A 20 -10.16 -6.90 -13.46
CA GLY A 20 -10.07 -5.45 -13.31
C GLY A 20 -10.30 -4.63 -14.59
N LEU A 21 -10.52 -5.31 -15.73
CA LEU A 21 -10.79 -4.66 -17.02
C LEU A 21 -12.14 -3.93 -17.04
N ALA A 22 -13.14 -4.43 -16.30
CA ALA A 22 -14.46 -3.78 -16.25
C ALA A 22 -14.35 -2.37 -15.63
N LEU A 23 -13.59 -2.24 -14.56
CA LEU A 23 -13.36 -0.94 -13.90
C LEU A 23 -12.43 -0.04 -14.73
N ASP A 24 -11.43 -0.59 -15.43
CA ASP A 24 -10.61 0.17 -16.38
C ASP A 24 -11.45 0.74 -17.53
N LEU A 25 -12.37 -0.05 -18.09
CA LEU A 25 -13.27 0.39 -19.14
C LEU A 25 -14.19 1.50 -18.64
N GLY A 26 -14.80 1.33 -17.47
CA GLY A 26 -15.62 2.35 -16.83
C GLY A 26 -14.84 3.64 -16.56
N LEU A 27 -13.62 3.53 -16.02
CA LEU A 27 -12.73 4.66 -15.78
C LEU A 27 -12.47 5.44 -17.08
N TYR A 28 -12.03 4.78 -18.15
CA TYR A 28 -11.69 5.47 -19.41
C TYR A 28 -12.92 5.99 -20.15
N ALA A 29 -14.05 5.26 -20.14
CA ALA A 29 -15.27 5.71 -20.80
C ALA A 29 -15.88 6.95 -20.10
N VAL A 30 -15.98 6.94 -18.76
CA VAL A 30 -16.45 8.10 -18.00
C VAL A 30 -15.48 9.27 -18.15
N SER A 31 -14.17 8.99 -18.18
CA SER A 31 -13.15 10.02 -18.41
C SER A 31 -13.22 10.63 -19.80
N ALA A 32 -13.54 9.84 -20.83
CA ALA A 32 -13.78 10.35 -22.18
C ALA A 32 -14.97 11.30 -22.20
N ALA A 33 -16.10 10.90 -21.59
CA ALA A 33 -17.28 11.76 -21.48
C ALA A 33 -16.97 13.06 -20.73
N PHE A 34 -16.25 12.97 -19.60
CA PHE A 34 -15.81 14.15 -18.84
C PHE A 34 -14.93 15.08 -19.70
N ALA A 35 -13.96 14.54 -20.44
CA ALA A 35 -13.09 15.33 -21.30
C ALA A 35 -13.85 15.99 -22.46
N THR A 36 -14.81 15.29 -23.06
CA THR A 36 -15.71 15.84 -24.09
C THR A 36 -16.57 16.99 -23.55
N VAL A 37 -17.19 16.81 -22.37
CA VAL A 37 -17.96 17.87 -21.71
C VAL A 37 -17.06 19.05 -21.39
N THR A 38 -15.85 18.81 -20.88
CA THR A 38 -14.86 19.86 -20.57
C THR A 38 -14.47 20.64 -21.83
N ALA A 39 -14.28 19.95 -22.96
CA ALA A 39 -13.96 20.57 -24.26
C ALA A 39 -15.06 21.54 -24.72
N GLY A 40 -16.33 21.16 -24.54
CA GLY A 40 -17.48 21.93 -25.02
C GLY A 40 -18.00 23.00 -24.05
N THR A 41 -17.81 22.83 -22.75
CA THR A 41 -18.50 23.64 -21.72
C THR A 41 -17.59 24.46 -20.82
N SER A 42 -16.29 24.15 -20.74
CA SER A 42 -15.40 24.86 -19.83
C SER A 42 -15.23 26.32 -20.24
N THR A 43 -15.31 27.25 -19.29
CA THR A 43 -15.04 28.67 -19.50
C THR A 43 -13.54 28.95 -19.63
N LEU A 44 -12.69 28.08 -19.10
CA LEU A 44 -11.23 28.21 -19.13
C LEU A 44 -10.66 27.69 -20.46
N ALA A 45 -9.99 28.57 -21.20
CA ALA A 45 -9.32 28.23 -22.47
C ALA A 45 -8.37 27.02 -22.39
N PRO A 46 -7.46 26.89 -21.39
CA PRO A 46 -6.57 25.73 -21.31
C PRO A 46 -7.33 24.42 -21.03
N HIS A 47 -8.47 24.47 -20.32
CA HIS A 47 -9.29 23.29 -20.04
C HIS A 47 -10.02 22.81 -21.29
N ARG A 48 -10.56 23.73 -22.11
CA ARG A 48 -11.16 23.37 -23.41
C ARG A 48 -10.12 22.74 -24.34
N ALA A 49 -8.92 23.33 -24.39
CA ALA A 49 -7.80 22.83 -25.18
C ALA A 49 -7.34 21.44 -24.73
N TRP A 50 -7.29 21.19 -23.42
CA TRP A 50 -7.04 19.87 -22.88
C TRP A 50 -8.12 18.88 -23.29
N GLY A 51 -9.40 19.23 -23.10
CA GLY A 51 -10.53 18.35 -23.35
C GLY A 51 -10.61 17.86 -24.81
N SER A 52 -10.31 18.73 -25.78
CA SER A 52 -10.35 18.37 -27.20
C SER A 52 -9.32 17.31 -27.60
N VAL A 53 -8.17 17.25 -26.91
CA VAL A 53 -7.14 16.22 -27.12
C VAL A 53 -7.39 15.01 -26.22
N ALA A 54 -7.66 15.23 -24.94
CA ALA A 54 -7.81 14.18 -23.95
C ALA A 54 -9.03 13.28 -24.19
N ALA A 55 -10.13 13.81 -24.77
CA ALA A 55 -11.29 13.01 -25.12
C ALA A 55 -10.93 11.88 -26.09
N VAL A 56 -10.09 12.16 -27.10
CA VAL A 56 -9.60 11.15 -28.04
C VAL A 56 -8.68 10.14 -27.33
N GLY A 57 -7.78 10.62 -26.46
CA GLY A 57 -6.89 9.76 -25.68
C GLY A 57 -7.64 8.78 -24.78
N TYR A 58 -8.67 9.25 -24.06
CA TYR A 58 -9.51 8.40 -23.22
C TYR A 58 -10.39 7.44 -24.02
N LEU A 59 -10.96 7.89 -25.14
CA LEU A 59 -11.73 7.02 -26.02
C LEU A 59 -10.86 5.89 -26.58
N ALA A 60 -9.65 6.20 -27.04
CA ALA A 60 -8.69 5.19 -27.51
C ALA A 60 -8.35 4.19 -26.40
N ALA A 61 -8.09 4.66 -25.17
CA ALA A 61 -7.85 3.78 -24.03
C ALA A 61 -9.06 2.90 -23.70
N ALA A 62 -10.29 3.45 -23.75
CA ALA A 62 -11.52 2.70 -23.53
C ALA A 62 -11.71 1.60 -24.60
N LEU A 63 -11.46 1.90 -25.87
CA LEU A 63 -11.52 0.93 -26.97
C LEU A 63 -10.46 -0.17 -26.82
N LEU A 64 -9.23 0.18 -26.42
CA LEU A 64 -8.17 -0.80 -26.14
C LEU A 64 -8.57 -1.74 -24.99
N VAL A 65 -9.13 -1.21 -23.89
CA VAL A 65 -9.61 -2.05 -22.78
C VAL A 65 -10.82 -2.88 -23.21
N ALA A 66 -11.73 -2.36 -24.03
CA ALA A 66 -12.84 -3.13 -24.58
C ALA A 66 -12.33 -4.30 -25.44
N ALA A 67 -11.31 -4.07 -26.27
CA ALA A 67 -10.65 -5.14 -27.02
C ALA A 67 -10.01 -6.17 -26.08
N GLN A 68 -9.27 -5.73 -25.06
CA GLN A 68 -8.72 -6.61 -24.01
C GLN A 68 -9.82 -7.44 -23.33
N PHE A 69 -10.96 -6.81 -23.02
CA PHE A 69 -12.11 -7.45 -22.39
C PHE A 69 -12.68 -8.57 -23.25
N VAL A 70 -12.75 -8.40 -24.56
CA VAL A 70 -13.24 -9.41 -25.52
C VAL A 70 -12.24 -10.56 -25.69
N ILE A 71 -10.96 -10.25 -25.85
CA ILE A 71 -9.93 -11.26 -26.15
C ILE A 71 -9.40 -11.98 -24.89
N ARG A 72 -9.75 -11.54 -23.67
CA ARG A 72 -9.17 -12.06 -22.41
C ARG A 72 -9.22 -13.57 -22.25
N ARG A 73 -10.25 -14.23 -22.81
CA ARG A 73 -10.41 -15.70 -22.73
C ARG A 73 -9.51 -16.43 -23.72
N ARG A 74 -9.16 -15.81 -24.84
CA ARG A 74 -8.34 -16.39 -25.92
C ARG A 74 -6.85 -16.04 -25.76
N HIS A 75 -6.55 -14.85 -25.27
CA HIS A 75 -5.19 -14.34 -25.10
C HIS A 75 -5.01 -13.71 -23.70
N PRO A 76 -4.92 -14.51 -22.63
CA PRO A 76 -4.83 -14.00 -21.26
C PRO A 76 -3.63 -13.08 -21.02
N GLY A 77 -2.51 -13.29 -21.72
CA GLY A 77 -1.33 -12.42 -21.65
C GLY A 77 -1.58 -10.97 -22.12
N LEU A 78 -2.51 -10.76 -23.05
CA LEU A 78 -2.89 -9.43 -23.55
C LEU A 78 -3.91 -8.71 -22.66
N ALA A 79 -4.43 -9.39 -21.64
CA ALA A 79 -5.46 -8.91 -20.74
C ALA A 79 -5.01 -8.84 -19.26
N GLY A 80 -3.79 -9.27 -18.97
CA GLY A 80 -3.20 -9.23 -17.62
C GLY A 80 -2.76 -7.82 -17.18
N THR A 81 -2.33 -7.68 -15.93
CA THR A 81 -1.96 -6.39 -15.32
C THR A 81 -0.85 -5.65 -16.08
N ALA A 82 0.10 -6.37 -16.69
CA ALA A 82 1.15 -5.76 -17.50
C ALA A 82 0.56 -5.05 -18.74
N ALA A 83 -0.34 -5.72 -19.46
CA ALA A 83 -1.02 -5.13 -20.62
C ALA A 83 -1.92 -3.95 -20.21
N ARG A 84 -2.61 -4.06 -19.07
CA ARG A 84 -3.39 -2.95 -18.48
C ARG A 84 -2.50 -1.76 -18.07
N ALA A 85 -1.30 -2.03 -17.56
CA ALA A 85 -0.30 -1.01 -17.26
C ALA A 85 0.21 -0.30 -18.52
N THR A 86 0.41 -1.04 -19.62
CA THR A 86 0.73 -0.44 -20.93
C THR A 86 -0.38 0.48 -21.40
N VAL A 87 -1.65 0.05 -21.34
CA VAL A 87 -2.79 0.91 -21.69
C VAL A 87 -2.85 2.14 -20.78
N THR A 88 -2.56 1.99 -19.49
CA THR A 88 -2.48 3.13 -18.55
C THR A 88 -1.38 4.11 -18.93
N GLY A 89 -0.20 3.64 -19.35
CA GLY A 89 0.89 4.48 -19.84
C GLY A 89 0.53 5.23 -21.11
N LEU A 90 -0.10 4.54 -22.08
CA LEU A 90 -0.62 5.16 -23.31
C LEU A 90 -1.71 6.19 -23.02
N ALA A 91 -2.63 5.87 -22.10
CA ALA A 91 -3.67 6.79 -21.66
C ALA A 91 -3.06 8.04 -21.02
N TRP A 92 -2.07 7.90 -20.13
CA TRP A 92 -1.40 9.06 -19.53
C TRP A 92 -0.66 9.92 -20.56
N ALA A 93 0.00 9.27 -21.53
CA ALA A 93 0.63 9.96 -22.66
C ALA A 93 -0.39 10.74 -23.48
N GLY A 94 -1.53 10.13 -23.85
CA GLY A 94 -2.56 10.76 -24.68
C GLY A 94 -3.43 11.80 -23.95
N THR A 95 -3.58 11.69 -22.63
CA THR A 95 -4.54 12.50 -21.86
C THR A 95 -3.88 13.55 -20.97
N ALA A 96 -2.58 13.44 -20.68
CA ALA A 96 -1.86 14.43 -19.89
C ALA A 96 -0.65 14.99 -20.64
N LEU A 97 0.28 14.12 -21.10
CA LEU A 97 1.55 14.57 -21.67
C LEU A 97 1.41 15.20 -23.05
N LEU A 98 0.59 14.62 -23.94
CA LEU A 98 0.34 15.16 -25.27
C LEU A 98 -0.39 16.52 -25.19
N PRO A 99 -1.52 16.67 -24.47
CA PRO A 99 -2.14 17.99 -24.27
C PRO A 99 -1.20 19.02 -23.65
N LEU A 100 -0.34 18.62 -22.72
CA LEU A 100 0.67 19.49 -22.12
C LEU A 100 1.66 19.96 -23.18
N ALA A 101 2.27 19.04 -23.94
CA ALA A 101 3.26 19.38 -24.96
C ALA A 101 2.68 20.27 -26.07
N VAL A 102 1.44 19.98 -26.51
CA VAL A 102 0.72 20.80 -27.49
C VAL A 102 0.50 22.22 -26.94
N GLN A 103 0.01 22.34 -25.70
CA GLN A 103 -0.25 23.64 -25.09
C GLN A 103 1.05 24.42 -24.82
N ALA A 104 2.11 23.77 -24.36
CA ALA A 104 3.42 24.38 -24.15
C ALA A 104 4.03 24.87 -25.48
N GLY A 105 3.91 24.09 -26.56
CA GLY A 105 4.30 24.50 -27.91
C GLY A 105 3.49 25.69 -28.41
N GLN A 106 2.18 25.71 -28.15
CA GLN A 106 1.31 26.85 -28.49
C GLN A 106 1.68 28.11 -27.70
N ARG A 107 2.05 28.00 -26.41
CA ARG A 107 2.57 29.13 -25.61
C ARG A 107 3.86 29.68 -26.19
N ALA A 108 4.81 28.80 -26.52
CA ALA A 108 6.07 29.20 -27.14
C ALA A 108 5.86 29.87 -28.51
N ALA A 109 4.77 29.55 -29.21
CA ALA A 109 4.35 30.20 -30.46
C ALA A 109 3.49 31.46 -30.26
N GLY A 110 3.34 31.96 -29.02
CA GLY A 110 2.65 33.22 -28.70
C GLY A 110 1.19 33.09 -28.22
N ARG A 111 0.61 31.88 -28.12
CA ARG A 111 -0.72 31.69 -27.52
C ARG A 111 -0.63 31.58 -26.00
N THR A 112 -0.70 32.71 -25.32
CA THR A 112 -0.56 32.80 -23.85
C THR A 112 -1.74 32.21 -23.08
N ASP A 113 -2.90 32.00 -23.71
CA ASP A 113 -4.13 31.43 -23.13
C ASP A 113 -4.08 29.90 -22.89
N ARG A 114 -2.91 29.27 -23.00
CA ARG A 114 -2.71 27.81 -22.95
C ARG A 114 -2.07 27.28 -21.67
N ALA A 115 -2.10 28.08 -20.61
CA ALA A 115 -1.76 27.67 -19.25
C ALA A 115 -2.70 28.35 -18.26
N GLN A 116 -2.86 27.75 -17.09
CA GLN A 116 -3.49 28.42 -15.97
C GLN A 116 -2.50 29.37 -15.27
N GLU A 117 -3.04 30.26 -14.43
CA GLU A 117 -2.29 31.28 -13.69
C GLU A 117 -1.16 30.68 -12.85
N GLU A 118 -1.32 29.47 -12.31
CA GLU A 118 -0.33 28.78 -11.48
C GLU A 118 1.00 28.58 -12.22
N VAL A 119 0.96 28.33 -13.53
CA VAL A 119 2.17 28.16 -14.34
C VAL A 119 2.92 29.48 -14.44
N VAL A 120 2.20 30.57 -14.73
CA VAL A 120 2.79 31.92 -14.86
C VAL A 120 3.37 32.37 -13.52
N VAL A 121 2.64 32.15 -12.43
CA VAL A 121 3.10 32.47 -11.06
C VAL A 121 4.40 31.74 -10.74
N VAL A 122 4.51 30.45 -11.07
CA VAL A 122 5.72 29.65 -10.80
C VAL A 122 6.90 30.07 -11.68
N GLU A 123 6.65 30.36 -12.97
CA GLU A 123 7.67 30.87 -13.89
C GLU A 123 8.23 32.21 -13.40
N GLN A 124 7.37 33.16 -13.02
CA GLN A 124 7.78 34.45 -12.45
C GLN A 124 8.50 34.29 -11.10
N ALA A 125 8.04 33.38 -10.25
CA ALA A 125 8.72 33.07 -8.99
C ALA A 125 10.15 32.54 -9.21
N GLY A 126 10.35 31.72 -10.25
CA GLY A 126 11.67 31.27 -10.68
C GLY A 126 12.57 32.43 -11.14
N SER A 127 12.04 33.33 -11.97
CA SER A 127 12.76 34.54 -12.39
C SER A 127 13.16 35.42 -11.20
N ARG A 128 12.24 35.64 -10.25
CA ARG A 128 12.53 36.42 -9.03
C ARG A 128 13.58 35.74 -8.15
N LEU A 129 13.48 34.43 -7.98
CA LEU A 129 14.47 33.67 -7.22
C LEU A 129 15.87 33.82 -7.83
N ALA A 130 15.98 33.74 -9.16
CA ALA A 130 17.25 33.90 -9.87
C ALA A 130 17.81 35.34 -9.80
N ALA A 131 16.94 36.35 -9.90
CA ALA A 131 17.35 37.75 -9.93
C ALA A 131 17.58 38.38 -8.54
N HIS A 132 16.81 37.97 -7.53
CA HIS A 132 16.72 38.65 -6.24
C HIS A 132 16.97 37.72 -5.04
N GLY A 133 17.19 36.42 -5.26
CA GLY A 133 17.41 35.47 -4.17
C GLY A 133 16.13 35.11 -3.37
N THR A 134 14.97 35.63 -3.77
CA THR A 134 13.66 35.33 -3.19
C THR A 134 12.62 35.16 -4.29
N PRO A 135 11.69 34.17 -4.17
CA PRO A 135 10.62 34.01 -5.16
C PRO A 135 9.45 34.99 -4.97
N TYR A 136 9.45 35.78 -3.89
CA TYR A 136 8.32 36.59 -3.45
C TYR A 136 8.48 38.06 -3.81
N LEU A 137 7.35 38.74 -4.05
CA LEU A 137 7.28 40.20 -4.09
C LEU A 137 6.79 40.73 -2.74
N GLY A 138 7.38 41.84 -2.29
CA GLY A 138 6.91 42.55 -1.09
C GLY A 138 5.56 43.26 -1.31
N PRO A 139 4.86 43.65 -0.23
CA PRO A 139 3.57 44.31 -0.30
C PRO A 139 3.55 45.57 -1.19
N ASP A 140 4.61 46.40 -1.11
CA ASP A 140 4.70 47.63 -1.88
C ASP A 140 4.92 47.36 -3.38
N ALA A 141 5.73 46.33 -3.69
CA ALA A 141 5.97 45.90 -5.06
C ALA A 141 4.69 45.33 -5.69
N ILE A 142 3.87 44.61 -4.92
CA ILE A 142 2.55 44.14 -5.37
C ILE A 142 1.60 45.32 -5.57
N ALA A 143 1.57 46.29 -4.65
CA ALA A 143 0.70 47.46 -4.76
C ALA A 143 1.01 48.33 -5.99
N ALA A 144 2.28 48.38 -6.38
CA ALA A 144 2.76 49.11 -7.55
C ALA A 144 2.36 48.46 -8.90
N LEU A 145 1.96 47.18 -8.92
CA LEU A 145 1.49 46.52 -10.14
C LEU A 145 0.14 47.08 -10.60
N PRO A 146 -0.13 47.08 -11.93
CA PRO A 146 -1.46 47.31 -12.47
C PRO A 146 -2.51 46.44 -11.79
N ALA A 147 -3.72 46.97 -11.58
CA ALA A 147 -4.74 46.34 -10.74
C ALA A 147 -5.11 44.92 -11.18
N ASP A 148 -5.09 44.66 -12.49
CA ASP A 148 -5.33 43.38 -13.14
C ASP A 148 -4.16 42.38 -13.03
N GLU A 149 -2.95 42.85 -12.75
CA GLU A 149 -1.75 42.03 -12.58
C GLU A 149 -1.41 41.70 -11.12
N ARG A 150 -1.99 42.44 -10.16
CA ARG A 150 -1.70 42.28 -8.71
C ARG A 150 -1.89 40.85 -8.22
N LEU A 151 -2.87 40.12 -8.76
CA LEU A 151 -3.11 38.71 -8.41
C LEU A 151 -1.91 37.82 -8.78
N LEU A 152 -1.32 38.02 -9.95
CA LEU A 152 -0.16 37.27 -10.43
C LEU A 152 1.13 37.64 -9.69
N GLY A 153 1.15 38.80 -9.02
CA GLY A 153 2.23 39.20 -8.12
C GLY A 153 2.38 38.29 -6.90
N TYR A 154 1.33 37.56 -6.51
CA TYR A 154 1.36 36.65 -5.37
C TYR A 154 1.91 35.26 -5.73
N THR A 155 2.80 34.73 -4.88
CA THR A 155 3.31 33.36 -4.95
C THR A 155 2.89 32.57 -3.71
N PRO A 156 1.71 31.92 -3.71
CA PRO A 156 1.15 31.24 -2.53
C PRO A 156 1.74 29.83 -2.31
N TYR A 157 3.04 29.67 -2.56
CA TYR A 157 3.75 28.40 -2.50
C TYR A 157 5.00 28.52 -1.63
N GLN A 158 5.52 27.37 -1.21
CA GLN A 158 6.80 27.32 -0.51
C GLN A 158 7.94 27.55 -1.53
N PRO A 159 9.12 28.02 -1.09
CA PRO A 159 10.16 28.48 -2.02
C PRO A 159 10.63 27.42 -3.02
N GLY A 160 10.54 26.14 -2.66
CA GLY A 160 10.91 25.04 -3.57
C GLY A 160 10.07 24.98 -4.84
N MET A 161 8.85 25.54 -4.84
CA MET A 161 8.01 25.58 -6.05
C MET A 161 8.64 26.45 -7.15
N ALA A 162 9.38 27.50 -6.79
CA ALA A 162 10.05 28.38 -7.75
C ALA A 162 11.14 27.68 -8.57
N LEU A 163 11.65 26.53 -8.10
CA LEU A 163 12.63 25.73 -8.85
C LEU A 163 12.10 25.25 -10.21
N PHE A 164 10.78 25.04 -10.31
CA PHE A 164 10.13 24.66 -11.56
C PHE A 164 10.00 25.82 -12.56
N GLY A 165 10.19 27.07 -12.12
CA GLY A 165 10.23 28.26 -12.97
C GLY A 165 11.63 28.62 -13.48
N LEU A 166 12.69 28.10 -12.86
CA LEU A 166 14.08 28.41 -13.25
C LEU A 166 14.41 28.10 -14.73
N PRO A 167 13.91 27.00 -15.34
CA PRO A 167 14.16 26.75 -16.76
C PRO A 167 13.64 27.87 -17.65
N ARG A 168 12.44 28.41 -17.35
CA ARG A 168 11.83 29.52 -18.06
C ARG A 168 12.59 30.83 -17.86
N ALA A 169 13.14 31.02 -16.65
CA ALA A 169 13.98 32.18 -16.35
C ALA A 169 15.31 32.16 -17.13
N ALA A 170 15.83 30.98 -17.48
CA ALA A 170 17.09 30.83 -18.19
C ALA A 170 16.92 30.94 -19.73
N VAL A 171 15.90 30.29 -20.30
CA VAL A 171 15.67 30.24 -21.74
C VAL A 171 14.17 30.26 -22.03
N ASP A 172 13.75 30.93 -23.10
CA ASP A 172 12.37 30.85 -23.59
C ASP A 172 12.24 29.76 -24.66
N ALA A 173 11.79 28.57 -24.25
CA ALA A 173 11.47 27.47 -25.17
C ALA A 173 10.29 26.64 -24.66
N TRP A 174 9.64 25.85 -25.54
CA TRP A 174 8.48 25.04 -25.16
C TRP A 174 8.75 24.06 -24.00
N TRP A 175 9.98 23.52 -23.91
CA TRP A 175 10.38 22.57 -22.85
C TRP A 175 10.72 23.26 -21.51
N THR A 176 10.81 24.59 -21.50
CA THR A 176 11.06 25.40 -20.29
C THR A 176 9.78 25.73 -19.52
N ASP A 177 8.62 25.41 -20.10
CA ASP A 177 7.32 25.50 -19.42
C ASP A 177 7.34 24.68 -18.13
N SER A 178 6.95 25.29 -17.00
CA SER A 178 7.02 24.65 -15.69
C SER A 178 6.26 23.32 -15.62
N ARG A 179 5.21 23.14 -16.43
CA ARG A 179 4.44 21.89 -16.47
C ARG A 179 5.26 20.71 -16.97
N VAL A 180 6.21 20.92 -17.88
CA VAL A 180 7.12 19.86 -18.33
C VAL A 180 7.92 19.32 -17.16
N TRP A 181 8.43 20.21 -16.30
CA TRP A 181 9.19 19.86 -15.12
C TRP A 181 8.32 19.27 -14.01
N PHE A 182 7.09 19.77 -13.83
CA PHE A 182 6.10 19.13 -12.96
C PHE A 182 5.82 17.69 -13.39
N ALA A 183 5.63 17.45 -14.70
CA ALA A 183 5.40 16.11 -15.25
C ALA A 183 6.61 15.18 -15.05
N LEU A 184 7.83 15.67 -15.25
CA LEU A 184 9.06 14.90 -15.02
C LEU A 184 9.21 14.48 -13.56
N VAL A 185 9.04 15.42 -12.61
CA VAL A 185 9.14 15.12 -11.18
C VAL A 185 8.01 14.18 -10.73
N THR A 186 6.79 14.39 -11.23
CA THR A 186 5.65 13.50 -10.98
C THR A 186 5.95 12.08 -11.46
N ALA A 187 6.45 11.94 -12.69
CA ALA A 187 6.83 10.64 -13.27
C ALA A 187 7.90 9.94 -12.43
N ALA A 188 8.97 10.66 -12.08
CA ALA A 188 10.08 10.13 -11.32
C ALA A 188 9.66 9.71 -9.90
N ALA A 189 8.87 10.53 -9.21
CA ALA A 189 8.38 10.24 -7.86
C ALA A 189 7.42 9.04 -7.86
N LEU A 190 6.47 8.96 -8.81
CA LEU A 190 5.57 7.81 -8.93
C LEU A 190 6.32 6.53 -9.32
N ALA A 191 7.24 6.60 -10.28
CA ALA A 191 8.08 5.47 -10.66
C ALA A 191 8.88 4.97 -9.46
N TRP A 192 9.48 5.87 -8.68
CA TRP A 192 10.20 5.50 -7.48
C TRP A 192 9.29 4.95 -6.39
N ALA A 193 8.07 5.47 -6.24
CA ALA A 193 7.08 4.94 -5.30
C ALA A 193 6.70 3.50 -5.67
N VAL A 194 6.46 3.23 -6.95
CA VAL A 194 6.22 1.89 -7.48
C VAL A 194 7.43 0.99 -7.24
N ILE A 195 8.65 1.46 -7.51
CA ILE A 195 9.90 0.70 -7.24
C ILE A 195 10.06 0.42 -5.74
N ALA A 196 9.72 1.38 -4.87
CA ALA A 196 9.81 1.23 -3.43
C ALA A 196 8.83 0.16 -2.92
N LEU A 197 7.58 0.18 -3.41
CA LEU A 197 6.61 -0.89 -3.15
C LEU A 197 7.11 -2.23 -3.71
N ARG A 198 7.67 -2.22 -4.92
CA ARG A 198 8.26 -3.40 -5.57
C ARG A 198 9.36 -4.08 -4.78
N ARG A 199 10.20 -3.28 -4.14
CA ARG A 199 11.31 -3.77 -3.31
C ARG A 199 10.86 -4.20 -1.91
N SER A 200 9.66 -3.82 -1.49
CA SER A 200 9.13 -4.07 -0.14
C SER A 200 8.30 -5.35 -0.06
N ALA A 201 7.76 -5.82 -1.18
CA ALA A 201 7.13 -7.13 -1.33
C ALA A 201 8.04 -8.05 -2.16
N ARG A 202 8.37 -9.24 -1.66
CA ARG A 202 8.88 -10.31 -2.53
C ARG A 202 7.66 -11.03 -3.10
N PRO A 203 7.45 -11.03 -4.43
CA PRO A 203 6.34 -11.78 -4.98
C PRO A 203 6.75 -13.24 -5.14
N VAL A 204 5.92 -14.15 -4.63
CA VAL A 204 5.74 -15.44 -5.30
C VAL A 204 4.82 -15.13 -6.50
N GLY A 205 5.28 -15.35 -7.74
CA GLY A 205 4.46 -15.14 -8.96
C GLY A 205 4.74 -13.88 -9.82
N GLY A 206 5.59 -12.95 -9.38
CA GLY A 206 5.98 -11.77 -10.18
C GLY A 206 4.98 -10.58 -10.14
N TRP A 207 5.49 -9.37 -10.38
CA TRP A 207 4.74 -8.11 -10.23
C TRP A 207 3.73 -7.80 -11.36
N ALA A 208 3.61 -8.70 -12.34
CA ALA A 208 2.51 -8.69 -13.31
C ALA A 208 1.14 -9.01 -12.65
N GLU A 209 1.11 -9.20 -11.33
CA GLU A 209 -0.06 -9.60 -10.55
C GLU A 209 -0.42 -8.62 -9.41
N ALA A 210 0.07 -7.37 -9.43
CA ALA A 210 -0.21 -6.36 -8.38
C ALA A 210 -1.27 -5.31 -8.81
N PRO A 211 -2.56 -5.69 -8.97
CA PRO A 211 -3.62 -4.82 -9.49
C PRO A 211 -3.85 -3.57 -8.62
N ALA A 212 -3.61 -3.68 -7.30
CA ALA A 212 -3.73 -2.56 -6.38
C ALA A 212 -2.74 -1.41 -6.67
N VAL A 213 -1.50 -1.75 -7.04
CA VAL A 213 -0.48 -0.73 -7.40
C VAL A 213 -0.87 -0.06 -8.71
N LEU A 214 -1.30 -0.83 -9.70
CA LEU A 214 -1.78 -0.28 -10.96
C LEU A 214 -2.97 0.67 -10.76
N ARG A 215 -3.95 0.28 -9.92
CA ARG A 215 -5.10 1.13 -9.60
C ARG A 215 -4.68 2.45 -8.93
N GLY A 216 -3.73 2.38 -8.01
CA GLY A 216 -3.13 3.57 -7.41
C GLY A 216 -2.45 4.46 -8.44
N VAL A 217 -1.65 3.87 -9.34
CA VAL A 217 -1.01 4.62 -10.44
C VAL A 217 -2.05 5.29 -11.32
N GLN A 218 -3.11 4.57 -11.71
CA GLN A 218 -4.20 5.13 -12.51
C GLN A 218 -4.87 6.33 -11.82
N ALA A 219 -5.14 6.22 -10.52
CA ALA A 219 -5.73 7.31 -9.75
C ALA A 219 -4.84 8.56 -9.68
N ALA A 220 -3.51 8.37 -9.65
CA ALA A 220 -2.54 9.46 -9.58
C ALA A 220 -2.15 10.04 -10.96
N THR A 221 -2.54 9.41 -12.08
CA THR A 221 -2.14 9.82 -13.44
C THR A 221 -3.31 10.07 -14.37
N VAL A 222 -4.11 9.03 -14.68
CA VAL A 222 -5.13 9.06 -15.73
C VAL A 222 -6.51 9.45 -15.22
N LEU A 223 -6.72 9.61 -13.92
CA LEU A 223 -7.96 10.20 -13.42
C LEU A 223 -8.10 11.62 -14.00
N PRO A 224 -9.26 12.04 -14.54
CA PRO A 224 -9.38 13.31 -15.25
C PRO A 224 -8.91 14.51 -14.46
N ILE A 225 -9.18 14.56 -13.15
CA ILE A 225 -8.70 15.62 -12.27
C ILE A 225 -7.18 15.69 -12.20
N CYS A 226 -6.47 14.56 -12.27
CA CYS A 226 -5.01 14.49 -12.28
C CYS A 226 -4.44 14.85 -13.66
N ALA A 227 -5.00 14.27 -14.73
CA ALA A 227 -4.55 14.50 -16.10
C ALA A 227 -4.77 15.95 -16.56
N LEU A 228 -5.95 16.52 -16.27
CA LEU A 228 -6.28 17.92 -16.54
C LEU A 228 -5.37 18.85 -15.75
N THR A 229 -5.23 18.63 -14.44
CA THR A 229 -4.39 19.49 -13.60
C THR A 229 -2.95 19.45 -14.08
N LEU A 230 -2.38 18.27 -14.39
CA LEU A 230 -1.02 18.16 -14.92
C LEU A 230 -0.84 18.93 -16.23
N ALA A 231 -1.81 18.84 -17.15
CA ALA A 231 -1.70 19.45 -18.46
C ALA A 231 -1.92 20.97 -18.47
N THR A 232 -2.62 21.52 -17.47
CA THR A 232 -3.09 22.92 -17.49
C THR A 232 -2.44 23.81 -16.43
N GLY A 233 -2.18 23.30 -15.21
CA GLY A 233 -1.51 24.03 -14.11
C GLY A 233 -0.29 23.26 -13.57
N GLY A 234 -0.53 22.08 -13.02
CA GLY A 234 0.45 21.03 -12.79
C GLY A 234 1.22 21.08 -11.47
N ASP A 235 1.13 22.17 -10.72
CA ASP A 235 1.86 22.40 -9.46
C ASP A 235 1.53 21.38 -8.35
N ASP A 236 0.30 20.86 -8.30
CA ASP A 236 -0.13 19.88 -7.29
C ASP A 236 0.39 18.46 -7.52
N LEU A 237 0.63 18.05 -8.76
CA LEU A 237 1.01 16.67 -9.09
C LEU A 237 2.38 16.25 -8.53
N PRO A 238 3.46 17.06 -8.59
CA PRO A 238 4.72 16.67 -7.96
C PRO A 238 4.58 16.56 -6.44
N VAL A 239 3.77 17.42 -5.81
CA VAL A 239 3.49 17.38 -4.36
C VAL A 239 2.77 16.10 -3.98
N LEU A 240 1.70 15.74 -4.71
CA LEU A 240 0.98 14.49 -4.53
C LEU A 240 1.91 13.29 -4.72
N ALA A 241 2.67 13.25 -5.82
CA ALA A 241 3.56 12.14 -6.14
C ALA A 241 4.64 11.94 -5.06
N LEU A 242 5.21 13.02 -4.51
CA LEU A 242 6.15 12.96 -3.39
C LEU A 242 5.49 12.47 -2.09
N CYS A 243 4.23 12.87 -1.81
CA CYS A 243 3.47 12.32 -0.68
C CYS A 243 3.22 10.81 -0.83
N LEU A 244 2.87 10.35 -2.04
CA LEU A 244 2.68 8.93 -2.33
C LEU A 244 4.00 8.15 -2.24
N LEU A 245 5.11 8.73 -2.71
CA LEU A 245 6.46 8.19 -2.53
C LEU A 245 6.82 8.06 -1.04
N ALA A 246 6.51 9.08 -0.23
CA ALA A 246 6.76 9.04 1.21
C ALA A 246 5.98 7.89 1.88
N LEU A 247 4.71 7.71 1.53
CA LEU A 247 3.88 6.61 2.03
C LEU A 247 4.38 5.24 1.55
N ALA A 248 4.83 5.12 0.29
CA ALA A 248 5.43 3.91 -0.24
C ALA A 248 6.74 3.53 0.48
N LEU A 249 7.61 4.51 0.73
CA LEU A 249 8.85 4.32 1.49
C LEU A 249 8.56 3.97 2.95
N ALA A 250 7.52 4.57 3.54
CA ALA A 250 7.04 4.21 4.88
C ALA A 250 6.52 2.77 4.92
N ALA A 251 5.76 2.33 3.90
CA ALA A 251 5.31 0.95 3.78
C ALA A 251 6.50 -0.04 3.70
N GLY A 252 7.56 0.34 2.99
CA GLY A 252 8.82 -0.41 2.94
C GLY A 252 9.69 -0.36 4.19
N GLY A 253 9.26 0.34 5.24
CA GLY A 253 10.01 0.47 6.48
C GLY A 253 11.29 1.31 6.35
N ARG A 254 11.28 2.32 5.47
CA ARG A 254 12.38 3.27 5.25
C ARG A 254 12.02 4.67 5.79
N PRO A 255 12.07 4.89 7.12
CA PRO A 255 11.55 6.11 7.75
C PRO A 255 12.31 7.39 7.38
N GLY A 256 13.65 7.35 7.29
CA GLY A 256 14.44 8.52 6.88
C GLY A 256 14.08 9.00 5.46
N PRO A 257 14.17 8.13 4.44
CA PRO A 257 13.74 8.45 3.08
C PRO A 257 12.27 8.89 2.98
N ALA A 258 11.36 8.30 3.77
CA ALA A 258 9.97 8.75 3.82
C ALA A 258 9.84 10.19 4.34
N GLY A 259 10.61 10.53 5.39
CA GLY A 259 10.72 11.91 5.90
C GLY A 259 11.27 12.88 4.85
N VAL A 260 12.31 12.50 4.11
CA VAL A 260 12.87 13.31 3.03
C VAL A 260 11.85 13.55 1.92
N ALA A 261 11.16 12.51 1.46
CA ALA A 261 10.16 12.63 0.38
C ALA A 261 9.00 13.57 0.76
N VAL A 262 8.44 13.43 1.98
CA VAL A 262 7.37 14.33 2.43
C VAL A 262 7.88 15.73 2.76
N GLY A 263 9.14 15.86 3.19
CA GLY A 263 9.81 17.14 3.39
C GLY A 263 10.01 17.89 2.08
N LEU A 264 10.41 17.22 1.00
CA LEU A 264 10.44 17.81 -0.34
C LEU A 264 9.05 18.29 -0.74
N ALA A 265 8.00 17.49 -0.54
CA ALA A 265 6.63 17.91 -0.81
C ALA A 265 6.23 19.16 0.00
N GLY A 266 6.58 19.20 1.29
CA GLY A 266 6.34 20.33 2.19
C GLY A 266 7.17 21.59 1.89
N ALA A 267 8.27 21.44 1.14
CA ALA A 267 9.08 22.54 0.60
C ALA A 267 8.51 23.09 -0.72
N LEU A 268 7.55 22.41 -1.34
CA LEU A 268 6.81 22.87 -2.52
C LEU A 268 5.49 23.53 -2.13
N LYS A 269 4.67 22.86 -1.30
CA LYS A 269 3.30 23.31 -0.99
C LYS A 269 2.86 22.91 0.41
N LEU A 270 2.11 23.80 1.07
CA LEU A 270 1.62 23.58 2.43
C LEU A 270 0.67 22.37 2.55
N PHE A 271 0.02 21.96 1.45
CA PHE A 271 -0.86 20.79 1.41
C PHE A 271 -0.18 19.47 1.78
N ALA A 272 1.15 19.38 1.73
CA ALA A 272 1.90 18.20 2.16
C ALA A 272 2.08 18.10 3.69
N TRP A 273 1.89 19.19 4.45
CA TRP A 273 2.14 19.23 5.88
C TRP A 273 1.25 18.30 6.71
N PRO A 274 -0.06 18.15 6.43
CA PRO A 274 -0.88 17.13 7.07
C PRO A 274 -0.30 15.72 6.90
N VAL A 275 0.24 15.40 5.72
CA VAL A 275 0.89 14.10 5.47
C VAL A 275 2.19 13.98 6.26
N ALA A 276 3.00 15.04 6.30
CA ALA A 276 4.23 15.10 7.09
C ALA A 276 3.96 14.83 8.58
N LEU A 277 2.96 15.51 9.15
CA LEU A 277 2.57 15.36 10.56
C LEU A 277 2.17 13.92 10.88
N VAL A 278 1.30 13.33 10.07
CA VAL A 278 0.84 11.95 10.25
C VAL A 278 2.02 10.97 10.13
N LEU A 279 2.97 11.20 9.20
CA LEU A 279 4.17 10.38 9.06
C LEU A 279 5.15 10.52 10.23
N ILE A 280 5.26 11.70 10.85
CA ILE A 280 6.06 11.89 12.06
C ILE A 280 5.49 11.02 13.19
N PHE A 281 4.17 11.06 13.43
CA PHE A 281 3.50 10.19 14.41
C PHE A 281 3.70 8.70 14.08
N TRP A 282 3.56 8.30 12.80
CA TRP A 282 3.89 6.94 12.35
C TRP A 282 5.36 6.54 12.65
N GLY A 283 6.29 7.49 12.52
CA GLY A 283 7.71 7.29 12.83
C GLY A 283 7.94 7.05 14.32
N THR A 284 7.22 7.76 15.19
CA THR A 284 7.33 7.59 16.66
C THR A 284 6.99 6.16 17.09
N THR A 285 5.97 5.53 16.47
CA THR A 285 5.59 4.14 16.78
C THR A 285 6.66 3.11 16.35
N ARG A 286 7.71 3.53 15.65
CA ARG A 286 8.82 2.69 15.16
C ARG A 286 10.18 3.06 15.75
N ARG A 287 10.21 3.89 16.81
CA ARG A 287 11.46 4.48 17.35
C ARG A 287 12.29 5.20 16.27
N ALA A 288 11.63 5.72 15.23
CA ALA A 288 12.25 6.41 14.10
C ALA A 288 11.69 7.82 13.89
N GLY A 289 10.93 8.35 14.85
CA GLY A 289 10.25 9.65 14.77
C GLY A 289 11.21 10.79 14.44
N LEU A 290 12.37 10.86 15.09
CA LEU A 290 13.39 11.87 14.81
C LEU A 290 13.92 11.82 13.37
N ARG A 291 14.11 10.61 12.81
CA ARG A 291 14.58 10.46 11.42
C ARG A 291 13.54 10.92 10.41
N VAL A 292 12.26 10.65 10.69
CA VAL A 292 11.16 11.14 9.84
C VAL A 292 11.06 12.66 9.97
N ALA A 293 11.05 13.18 11.19
CA ALA A 293 10.93 14.61 11.48
C ALA A 293 12.08 15.43 10.90
N ALA A 294 13.31 14.93 10.96
CA ALA A 294 14.48 15.60 10.39
C ALA A 294 14.31 15.89 8.89
N GLY A 295 13.82 14.92 8.10
CA GLY A 295 13.52 15.16 6.69
C GLY A 295 12.25 16.00 6.50
N ALA A 296 11.18 15.64 7.21
CA ALA A 296 9.84 16.21 7.04
C ALA A 296 9.76 17.71 7.42
N LEU A 297 10.55 18.14 8.40
CA LEU A 297 10.59 19.53 8.89
C LEU A 297 11.87 20.25 8.43
N GLY A 298 12.99 19.55 8.37
CA GLY A 298 14.29 20.15 8.02
C GLY A 298 14.33 20.66 6.58
N LEU A 299 13.81 19.93 5.60
CA LEU A 299 13.84 20.38 4.20
C LEU A 299 12.94 21.61 3.94
N PRO A 300 11.68 21.66 4.41
CA PRO A 300 10.90 22.89 4.34
C PRO A 300 11.57 24.06 5.05
N ALA A 301 12.18 23.84 6.24
CA ALA A 301 12.88 24.89 6.97
C ALA A 301 14.11 25.41 6.19
N LEU A 302 14.90 24.51 5.60
CA LEU A 302 16.04 24.87 4.76
C LEU A 302 15.62 25.64 3.50
N ALA A 303 14.48 25.28 2.90
CA ALA A 303 13.95 26.02 1.75
C ALA A 303 13.43 27.42 2.14
N LEU A 304 12.83 27.56 3.33
CA LEU A 304 12.30 28.83 3.84
C LEU A 304 13.39 29.80 4.31
N LEU A 305 14.51 29.27 4.85
CA LEU A 305 15.53 30.09 5.50
C LEU A 305 16.12 31.19 4.58
N PRO A 306 16.52 30.93 3.32
CA PRO A 306 17.01 31.98 2.43
C PRO A 306 15.96 33.07 2.17
N ALA A 307 14.72 32.68 1.86
CA ALA A 307 13.65 33.64 1.58
C ALA A 307 13.31 34.49 2.82
N LEU A 308 13.36 33.90 4.02
CA LEU A 308 13.17 34.62 5.28
C LEU A 308 14.30 35.64 5.55
N LEU A 309 15.54 35.30 5.19
CA LEU A 309 16.70 36.18 5.36
C LEU A 309 16.74 37.32 4.34
N VAL A 310 16.23 37.09 3.13
CA VAL A 310 16.17 38.10 2.07
C VAL A 310 15.02 39.09 2.31
N ASP A 311 13.79 38.58 2.48
CA ASP A 311 12.62 39.43 2.69
C ASP A 311 11.52 38.68 3.46
N ARG A 312 11.52 38.88 4.78
CA ARG A 312 10.54 38.28 5.70
C ARG A 312 9.11 38.74 5.40
N ASP A 313 8.92 40.01 5.09
CA ASP A 313 7.59 40.59 4.94
C ASP A 313 6.94 40.13 3.64
N ALA A 314 7.71 40.05 2.55
CA ALA A 314 7.28 39.41 1.32
C ALA A 314 6.88 37.94 1.54
N LEU A 315 7.69 37.17 2.27
CA LEU A 315 7.37 35.78 2.58
C LEU A 315 6.06 35.65 3.38
N VAL A 316 5.87 36.48 4.41
CA VAL A 316 4.66 36.45 5.24
C VAL A 316 3.42 36.86 4.45
N GLU A 317 3.54 37.90 3.63
CA GLU A 317 2.46 38.39 2.77
C GLU A 317 1.99 37.31 1.78
N ASN A 318 2.94 36.65 1.12
CA ASN A 318 2.66 35.67 0.07
C ASN A 318 2.20 34.31 0.59
N VAL A 319 2.88 33.75 1.60
CA VAL A 319 2.68 32.36 2.04
C VAL A 319 1.59 32.24 3.10
N PHE A 320 1.40 33.27 3.93
CA PHE A 320 0.45 33.23 5.04
C PHE A 320 -0.73 34.17 4.87
N ARG A 321 -0.50 35.47 4.62
CA ARG A 321 -1.59 36.45 4.59
C ARG A 321 -2.52 36.25 3.39
N PHE A 322 -1.96 36.10 2.20
CA PHE A 322 -2.76 35.92 0.99
C PHE A 322 -3.65 34.66 1.02
N PRO A 323 -3.17 33.45 1.36
CA PRO A 323 -4.03 32.27 1.45
C PRO A 323 -5.11 32.34 2.54
N LEU A 324 -4.88 33.13 3.61
CA LEU A 324 -5.87 33.39 4.65
C LEU A 324 -6.93 34.43 4.24
N GLY A 325 -6.79 35.04 3.06
CA GLY A 325 -7.69 36.10 2.58
C GLY A 325 -7.38 37.48 3.15
N HIS A 326 -6.18 37.66 3.73
CA HIS A 326 -5.70 38.91 4.31
C HIS A 326 -4.69 39.64 3.39
N GLY A 327 -4.52 39.17 2.16
CA GLY A 327 -3.74 39.86 1.13
C GLY A 327 -4.49 41.05 0.52
N GLN A 328 -3.80 41.85 -0.28
CA GLN A 328 -4.35 43.02 -0.98
C GLN A 328 -5.39 42.64 -2.04
N VAL A 329 -5.34 41.41 -2.55
CA VAL A 329 -6.31 40.83 -3.48
C VAL A 329 -6.81 39.50 -2.94
N THR A 330 -8.08 39.18 -3.16
CA THR A 330 -8.67 37.90 -2.74
C THR A 330 -8.43 36.81 -3.77
N SER A 331 -8.21 35.58 -3.31
CA SER A 331 -8.09 34.42 -4.19
C SER A 331 -9.37 34.19 -5.02
N PRO A 332 -9.27 33.89 -6.33
CA PRO A 332 -10.42 33.54 -7.16
C PRO A 332 -10.94 32.12 -6.90
N ALA A 333 -10.32 31.35 -6.00
CA ALA A 333 -10.66 29.96 -5.75
C ALA A 333 -12.06 29.81 -5.13
N GLN A 334 -13.00 29.31 -5.93
CA GLN A 334 -14.36 28.98 -5.49
C GLN A 334 -14.74 27.58 -5.94
N SER A 335 -15.46 26.86 -5.08
CA SER A 335 -16.05 25.57 -5.40
C SER A 335 -17.29 25.39 -4.51
N PRO A 336 -18.39 24.83 -5.03
CA PRO A 336 -19.66 24.70 -4.32
C PRO A 336 -19.62 23.56 -3.29
N PHE A 337 -18.57 23.51 -2.48
CA PHE A 337 -18.44 22.56 -1.38
C PHE A 337 -19.11 23.08 -0.12
N PRO A 338 -19.45 22.20 0.84
CA PRO A 338 -20.18 22.58 2.04
C PRO A 338 -19.59 23.79 2.77
N GLY A 339 -18.27 23.90 2.89
CA GLY A 339 -17.60 25.04 3.52
C GLY A 339 -17.86 26.37 2.83
N HIS A 340 -17.90 26.38 1.49
CA HIS A 340 -18.24 27.57 0.71
C HIS A 340 -19.71 27.94 0.87
N LEU A 341 -20.63 26.96 0.77
CA LEU A 341 -22.06 27.18 0.95
C LEU A 341 -22.37 27.68 2.37
N ILE A 342 -21.75 27.08 3.39
CA ILE A 342 -21.84 27.55 4.78
C ILE A 342 -21.34 28.99 4.88
N ALA A 343 -20.18 29.29 4.30
CA ALA A 343 -19.59 30.62 4.39
C ALA A 343 -20.41 31.72 3.71
N THR A 344 -21.18 31.38 2.66
CA THR A 344 -21.95 32.31 1.85
C THR A 344 -23.41 32.43 2.31
N ASP A 345 -24.04 31.31 2.70
CA ASP A 345 -25.50 31.25 2.89
C ASP A 345 -25.95 31.36 4.36
N LEU A 346 -25.04 31.17 5.34
CA LEU A 346 -25.37 31.25 6.77
C LEU A 346 -24.92 32.59 7.39
N PRO A 347 -25.73 33.19 8.29
CA PRO A 347 -25.28 34.31 9.12
C PRO A 347 -24.04 33.92 9.94
N GLY A 348 -22.94 34.66 9.79
CA GLY A 348 -21.66 34.32 10.43
C GLY A 348 -20.99 33.05 9.88
N GLY A 349 -21.42 32.57 8.70
CA GLY A 349 -21.01 31.32 8.09
C GLY A 349 -19.49 31.11 7.98
N ARG A 350 -18.72 32.17 7.71
CA ARG A 350 -17.24 32.09 7.68
C ARG A 350 -16.65 31.61 9.00
N PHE A 351 -17.18 32.09 10.13
CA PHE A 351 -16.74 31.66 11.46
C PHE A 351 -17.18 30.23 11.75
N VAL A 352 -18.37 29.83 11.29
CA VAL A 352 -18.87 28.46 11.42
C VAL A 352 -18.00 27.49 10.63
N ALA A 353 -17.72 27.78 9.36
CA ALA A 353 -16.86 26.95 8.52
C ALA A 353 -15.43 26.84 9.09
N ALA A 354 -14.86 27.96 9.56
CA ALA A 354 -13.56 27.96 10.23
C ALA A 354 -13.58 27.12 11.52
N GLY A 355 -14.62 27.27 12.35
CA GLY A 355 -14.80 26.49 13.58
C GLY A 355 -14.90 24.98 13.31
N LEU A 356 -15.65 24.57 12.27
CA LEU A 356 -15.74 23.18 11.85
C LEU A 356 -14.39 22.64 11.36
N LEU A 357 -13.65 23.41 10.57
CA LEU A 357 -12.32 23.04 10.10
C LEU A 357 -11.34 22.84 11.28
N VAL A 358 -11.35 23.75 12.27
CA VAL A 358 -10.57 23.62 13.51
C VAL A 358 -10.99 22.39 14.30
N ALA A 359 -12.29 22.11 14.41
CA ALA A 359 -12.79 20.93 15.11
C ALA A 359 -12.32 19.63 14.45
N VAL A 360 -12.34 19.55 13.11
CA VAL A 360 -11.78 18.39 12.37
C VAL A 360 -10.28 18.25 12.63
N GLY A 361 -9.52 19.34 12.58
CA GLY A 361 -8.10 19.34 12.91
C GLY A 361 -7.82 18.86 14.33
N GLY A 362 -8.59 19.34 15.31
CA GLY A 362 -8.51 18.91 16.70
C GLY A 362 -8.84 17.43 16.88
N LEU A 363 -9.88 16.92 16.22
CA LEU A 363 -10.24 15.50 16.26
C LEU A 363 -9.13 14.61 15.69
N ILE A 364 -8.51 15.02 14.58
CA ILE A 364 -7.37 14.32 13.99
C ILE A 364 -6.18 14.34 14.95
N ALA A 365 -5.87 15.50 15.57
CA ALA A 365 -4.77 15.61 16.53
C ALA A 365 -4.97 14.71 17.77
N VAL A 366 -6.18 14.73 18.36
CA VAL A 366 -6.54 13.84 19.48
C VAL A 366 -6.41 12.37 19.07
N ARG A 367 -6.85 12.03 17.85
CA ARG A 367 -6.69 10.67 17.31
C ARG A 367 -5.23 10.27 17.17
N LEU A 368 -4.37 11.14 16.63
CA LEU A 368 -2.95 10.87 16.45
C LEU A 368 -2.23 10.67 17.79
N LEU A 369 -2.59 11.47 18.80
CA LEU A 369 -2.04 11.35 20.15
C LEU A 369 -2.49 10.07 20.86
N ARG A 370 -3.78 9.71 20.76
CA ARG A 370 -4.34 8.53 21.46
C ARG A 370 -4.08 7.21 20.74
N ARG A 371 -4.04 7.22 19.40
CA ARG A 371 -3.95 6.03 18.54
C ARG A 371 -3.11 6.35 17.29
N PRO A 372 -1.79 6.51 17.44
CA PRO A 372 -0.91 6.84 16.32
C PRO A 372 -0.92 5.73 15.25
N PRO A 373 -0.76 6.08 13.97
CA PRO A 373 -0.83 5.11 12.88
C PRO A 373 0.36 4.14 12.87
N HIS A 374 0.14 2.86 13.16
CA HIS A 374 1.18 1.84 13.11
C HIS A 374 1.52 1.36 11.70
N ARG A 375 0.69 1.62 10.68
CA ARG A 375 0.90 1.18 9.30
C ARG A 375 0.84 2.36 8.32
N ALA A 376 1.58 2.28 7.23
CA ALA A 376 1.54 3.30 6.17
C ALA A 376 0.14 3.41 5.55
N ALA A 377 -0.58 2.29 5.40
CA ALA A 377 -1.98 2.28 4.98
C ALA A 377 -2.89 3.07 5.96
N THR A 378 -2.67 2.95 7.27
CA THR A 378 -3.43 3.72 8.27
C THR A 378 -3.07 5.21 8.21
N ALA A 379 -1.79 5.54 7.98
CA ALA A 379 -1.38 6.92 7.74
C ALA A 379 -2.09 7.50 6.50
N ALA A 380 -2.09 6.77 5.38
CA ALA A 380 -2.78 7.18 4.16
C ALA A 380 -4.29 7.38 4.34
N LEU A 381 -4.96 6.52 5.13
CA LEU A 381 -6.38 6.69 5.46
C LEU A 381 -6.63 7.98 6.28
N ILE A 382 -5.80 8.25 7.29
CA ILE A 382 -5.92 9.47 8.10
C ILE A 382 -5.70 10.70 7.21
N CYS A 383 -4.66 10.69 6.37
CA CYS A 383 -4.38 11.79 5.45
C CYS A 383 -5.51 11.98 4.42
N GLY A 384 -5.98 10.90 3.80
CA GLY A 384 -7.01 10.93 2.77
C GLY A 384 -8.34 11.46 3.29
N TYR A 385 -8.85 10.91 4.39
CA TYR A 385 -10.10 11.42 4.99
C TYR A 385 -9.93 12.80 5.63
N GLY A 386 -8.78 13.07 6.24
CA GLY A 386 -8.49 14.37 6.85
C GLY A 386 -8.46 15.49 5.80
N LEU A 387 -7.75 15.27 4.68
CA LEU A 387 -7.71 16.22 3.58
C LEU A 387 -9.06 16.33 2.88
N LEU A 388 -9.81 15.23 2.71
CA LEU A 388 -11.17 15.29 2.18
C LEU A 388 -12.06 16.19 3.05
N ALA A 389 -12.07 15.97 4.37
CA ALA A 389 -12.85 16.77 5.29
C ALA A 389 -12.41 18.25 5.26
N ALA A 390 -11.10 18.52 5.24
CA ALA A 390 -10.59 19.87 5.13
C ALA A 390 -11.03 20.56 3.82
N ILE A 391 -10.88 19.89 2.67
CA ILE A 391 -11.27 20.43 1.36
C ILE A 391 -12.78 20.68 1.29
N MET A 392 -13.60 19.81 1.88
CA MET A 392 -15.06 20.01 1.93
C MET A 392 -15.48 21.18 2.82
N LEU A 393 -14.69 21.53 3.84
CA LEU A 393 -15.02 22.57 4.82
C LEU A 393 -14.32 23.91 4.57
N MET A 394 -13.27 23.96 3.74
CA MET A 394 -12.59 25.21 3.39
C MET A 394 -13.51 26.14 2.59
N PRO A 395 -13.74 27.39 3.04
CA PRO A 395 -14.59 28.36 2.32
C PRO A 395 -14.09 28.74 0.93
N THR A 396 -12.76 28.81 0.77
CA THR A 396 -12.07 29.14 -0.47
C THR A 396 -11.20 27.95 -0.86
N THR A 397 -11.66 27.19 -1.83
CA THR A 397 -11.01 25.94 -2.25
C THR A 397 -11.27 25.70 -3.72
N ARG A 398 -10.42 24.86 -4.34
CA ARG A 398 -10.51 24.51 -5.75
C ARG A 398 -10.95 23.05 -5.88
N PHE A 399 -11.83 22.78 -6.83
CA PHE A 399 -12.25 21.43 -7.18
C PHE A 399 -11.06 20.49 -7.42
N GLY A 400 -10.00 21.00 -8.06
CA GLY A 400 -8.75 20.27 -8.33
C GLY A 400 -8.10 19.62 -7.10
N TYR A 401 -8.25 20.19 -5.90
CA TYR A 401 -7.64 19.63 -4.69
C TYR A 401 -8.21 18.27 -4.28
N LEU A 402 -9.36 17.85 -4.82
CA LEU A 402 -9.87 16.48 -4.63
C LEU A 402 -8.92 15.40 -5.15
N LEU A 403 -7.93 15.73 -5.99
CA LEU A 403 -6.88 14.80 -6.41
C LEU A 403 -6.15 14.16 -5.21
N TYR A 404 -5.91 14.92 -4.14
CA TYR A 404 -5.17 14.44 -2.96
C TYR A 404 -5.91 13.32 -2.22
N PRO A 405 -7.13 13.53 -1.70
CA PRO A 405 -7.85 12.48 -0.99
C PRO A 405 -8.15 11.28 -1.90
N LEU A 406 -8.48 11.48 -3.17
CA LEU A 406 -8.74 10.39 -4.10
C LEU A 406 -7.50 9.51 -4.31
N ALA A 407 -6.34 10.10 -4.60
CA ALA A 407 -5.10 9.35 -4.76
C ALA A 407 -4.64 8.67 -3.46
N LEU A 408 -4.70 9.37 -2.32
CA LEU A 408 -4.29 8.80 -1.03
C LEU A 408 -5.16 7.61 -0.61
N LEU A 409 -6.48 7.69 -0.79
CA LEU A 409 -7.42 6.61 -0.44
C LEU A 409 -7.31 5.43 -1.41
N THR A 410 -7.16 5.68 -2.72
CA THR A 410 -6.99 4.62 -3.72
C THR A 410 -5.65 3.89 -3.60
N TRP A 411 -4.62 4.51 -3.04
CA TRP A 411 -3.33 3.87 -2.76
C TRP A 411 -3.34 2.97 -1.53
N VAL A 412 -4.35 3.05 -0.65
CA VAL A 412 -4.41 2.25 0.59
C VAL A 412 -4.20 0.75 0.33
N PRO A 413 -4.87 0.10 -0.64
CA PRO A 413 -4.63 -1.31 -0.95
C PRO A 413 -3.19 -1.61 -1.34
N ALA A 414 -2.54 -0.74 -2.13
CA ALA A 414 -1.14 -0.88 -2.52
C ALA A 414 -0.20 -0.80 -1.29
N LEU A 415 -0.54 0.03 -0.31
CA LEU A 415 0.18 0.21 0.95
C LEU A 415 -0.10 -0.89 1.98
N THR A 416 -1.13 -1.72 1.78
CA THR A 416 -1.44 -2.86 2.66
C THR A 416 -0.64 -4.13 2.36
N THR A 417 0.29 -4.07 1.41
CA THR A 417 1.15 -5.21 1.06
C THR A 417 2.16 -5.51 2.19
N GLN A 418 2.18 -6.77 2.61
CA GLN A 418 2.99 -7.25 3.73
C GLN A 418 4.47 -7.29 3.38
N ARG A 419 5.30 -6.91 4.35
CA ARG A 419 6.73 -7.21 4.40
C ARG A 419 6.90 -8.74 4.36
N ALA A 420 7.62 -9.26 3.38
CA ALA A 420 8.42 -10.46 3.60
C ALA A 420 9.65 -10.06 4.46
N PRO A 421 10.05 -10.83 5.48
CA PRO A 421 11.35 -10.65 6.13
C PRO A 421 12.54 -11.23 5.30
N VAL A 422 13.68 -10.50 5.31
CA VAL A 422 15.13 -10.92 5.16
C VAL A 422 15.70 -11.14 3.72
N PRO A 423 17.00 -10.85 3.33
CA PRO A 423 18.23 -10.32 4.02
C PRO A 423 18.93 -9.11 3.30
N PRO A 424 20.15 -8.66 3.75
CA PRO A 424 21.39 -9.27 3.25
C PRO A 424 22.31 -9.80 4.37
N SER A 425 22.95 -10.94 4.08
CA SER A 425 24.08 -11.49 4.83
C SER A 425 25.28 -10.53 4.78
N PRO A 426 26.01 -10.32 5.88
CA PRO A 426 27.38 -9.85 5.81
C PRO A 426 28.26 -10.97 5.27
N ARG A 427 29.10 -10.64 4.29
CA ARG A 427 30.12 -11.51 3.71
C ARG A 427 31.07 -12.02 4.80
N HIS A 428 31.50 -13.27 4.63
CA HIS A 428 32.61 -13.85 5.37
C HIS A 428 33.89 -13.00 5.28
N THR A 429 34.50 -12.78 6.43
CA THR A 429 35.97 -12.79 6.61
C THR A 429 36.27 -13.57 7.91
N PRO A 430 37.06 -14.65 7.90
CA PRO A 430 37.42 -15.40 9.12
C PRO A 430 38.79 -14.93 9.66
N PRO A 431 39.28 -15.48 10.78
CA PRO A 431 38.72 -15.43 12.13
C PRO A 431 39.70 -14.71 13.08
N THR A 432 39.25 -14.20 14.23
CA THR A 432 40.08 -14.24 15.46
C THR A 432 39.27 -13.91 16.73
N ARG A 433 39.27 -14.89 17.63
CA ARG A 433 39.23 -14.81 19.10
C ARG A 433 37.90 -14.53 19.82
N ARG A 434 37.41 -15.66 20.35
CA ARG A 434 36.82 -15.97 21.67
C ARG A 434 35.42 -15.44 22.03
N ARG A 435 34.53 -16.43 22.13
CA ARG A 435 33.21 -16.52 22.79
C ARG A 435 33.14 -15.84 24.17
N PRO A 436 31.92 -15.42 24.54
CA PRO A 436 31.22 -16.09 25.63
C PRO A 436 29.86 -16.66 25.20
N GLU A 437 29.41 -17.70 25.90
CA GLU A 437 28.23 -18.51 25.61
C GLU A 437 26.90 -17.85 26.04
N SER A 438 25.91 -17.77 25.12
CA SER A 438 24.54 -18.31 25.26
C SER A 438 23.61 -17.81 24.13
N MET A 439 22.59 -18.63 23.81
CA MET A 439 21.44 -18.45 22.87
C MET A 439 21.59 -19.12 21.48
N SER A 440 21.46 -20.46 21.34
CA SER A 440 20.23 -21.28 21.30
C SER A 440 19.41 -21.26 19.98
N SER A 441 20.08 -21.43 18.84
CA SER A 441 19.46 -21.73 17.54
C SER A 441 19.63 -23.23 17.21
N TYR A 442 18.71 -23.83 16.45
CA TYR A 442 18.88 -25.17 15.86
C TYR A 442 19.71 -25.04 14.58
N ARG A 443 20.53 -26.04 14.23
CA ARG A 443 21.29 -25.94 12.97
C ARG A 443 20.38 -25.98 11.74
N ASP A 444 19.47 -26.94 11.71
CA ASP A 444 18.55 -27.21 10.61
C ASP A 444 17.31 -27.97 11.16
N ARG A 445 16.34 -28.30 10.31
CA ARG A 445 15.15 -29.07 10.69
C ARG A 445 15.46 -30.46 11.22
N ALA A 446 16.52 -31.11 10.73
CA ALA A 446 16.92 -32.43 11.22
C ALA A 446 17.49 -32.36 12.64
N ASP A 447 18.26 -31.32 12.95
CA ASP A 447 18.79 -31.04 14.28
C ASP A 447 17.70 -30.76 15.30
N ALA A 448 16.73 -29.93 14.91
CA ALA A 448 15.56 -29.67 15.73
C ALA A 448 14.74 -30.96 15.97
N GLY A 449 14.61 -31.82 14.96
CA GLY A 449 13.95 -33.12 15.09
C GLY A 449 14.66 -34.06 16.06
N ARG A 450 16.00 -34.12 16.04
CA ARG A 450 16.78 -34.93 16.99
C ARG A 450 16.52 -34.48 18.44
N GLN A 451 16.60 -33.17 18.68
CA GLN A 451 16.38 -32.61 20.02
C GLN A 451 14.91 -32.72 20.46
N LEU A 452 13.94 -32.66 19.53
CA LEU A 452 12.53 -32.87 19.82
C LEU A 452 12.26 -34.34 20.20
N ALA A 453 12.88 -35.30 19.49
CA ALA A 453 12.72 -36.72 19.76
C ALA A 453 13.18 -37.13 21.17
N GLU A 454 14.21 -36.47 21.72
CA GLU A 454 14.66 -36.68 23.11
C GLU A 454 13.57 -36.38 24.14
N ARG A 455 12.60 -35.53 23.81
CA ARG A 455 11.45 -35.21 24.67
C ARG A 455 10.23 -36.11 24.43
N LEU A 456 10.28 -36.99 23.43
CA LEU A 456 9.18 -37.86 23.00
C LEU A 456 9.45 -39.34 23.31
N THR A 457 10.47 -39.66 24.11
CA THR A 457 10.91 -41.03 24.39
C THR A 457 9.82 -41.93 24.98
N ALA A 458 8.83 -41.37 25.67
CA ALA A 458 7.66 -42.10 26.18
C ALA A 458 6.80 -42.74 25.07
N LEU A 459 6.95 -42.30 23.82
CA LEU A 459 6.25 -42.83 22.65
C LEU A 459 7.10 -43.83 21.84
N ALA A 460 8.38 -44.01 22.19
CA ALA A 460 9.29 -44.86 21.44
C ALA A 460 8.87 -46.34 21.51
N GLY A 461 8.98 -47.05 20.38
CA GLY A 461 8.69 -48.48 20.27
C GLY A 461 7.22 -48.88 20.43
N ARG A 462 6.31 -47.91 20.55
CA ARG A 462 4.87 -48.20 20.68
C ARG A 462 4.26 -48.55 19.32
N PRO A 463 3.63 -49.72 19.16
CA PRO A 463 3.07 -50.14 17.87
C PRO A 463 1.84 -49.33 17.47
N ASP A 464 1.22 -48.61 18.40
CA ASP A 464 0.04 -47.80 18.15
C ASP A 464 0.34 -46.36 17.70
N VAL A 465 1.61 -45.94 17.63
CA VAL A 465 1.99 -44.56 17.28
C VAL A 465 2.22 -44.42 15.77
N VAL A 466 1.69 -43.34 15.18
CA VAL A 466 2.01 -42.89 13.81
C VAL A 466 2.49 -41.45 13.88
N VAL A 467 3.65 -41.16 13.30
CA VAL A 467 4.22 -39.80 13.24
C VAL A 467 3.72 -39.11 11.99
N LEU A 468 3.06 -37.97 12.15
CA LEU A 468 2.43 -37.21 11.07
C LEU A 468 3.15 -35.86 10.89
N GLY A 469 3.84 -35.68 9.78
CA GLY A 469 4.42 -34.39 9.42
C GLY A 469 3.36 -33.44 8.87
N LEU A 470 3.26 -32.24 9.44
CA LEU A 470 2.44 -31.16 8.86
C LEU A 470 3.16 -30.53 7.68
N VAL A 471 2.49 -30.51 6.54
CA VAL A 471 3.09 -30.01 5.30
C VAL A 471 3.21 -28.49 5.31
N ARG A 472 4.32 -27.93 4.82
CA ARG A 472 5.49 -28.63 4.26
C ARG A 472 6.63 -28.77 5.29
N GLY A 473 6.87 -27.73 6.07
CA GLY A 473 8.04 -27.61 6.96
C GLY A 473 8.12 -28.64 8.09
N GLY A 474 6.98 -29.19 8.56
CA GLY A 474 6.96 -30.21 9.61
C GLY A 474 7.48 -31.58 9.18
N VAL A 475 7.44 -31.91 7.88
CA VAL A 475 7.78 -33.26 7.39
C VAL A 475 9.25 -33.64 7.63
N PRO A 476 10.26 -32.80 7.33
CA PRO A 476 11.66 -33.13 7.65
C PRO A 476 11.94 -33.31 9.14
N VAL A 477 11.23 -32.57 10.00
CA VAL A 477 11.33 -32.73 11.47
C VAL A 477 10.68 -34.05 11.89
N ALA A 478 9.47 -34.31 11.39
CA ALA A 478 8.70 -35.52 11.64
C ALA A 478 9.47 -36.78 11.24
N ARG A 479 10.18 -36.73 10.11
CA ARG A 479 11.04 -37.80 9.63
C ARG A 479 12.07 -38.23 10.68
N VAL A 480 12.83 -37.27 11.18
CA VAL A 480 13.85 -37.56 12.20
C VAL A 480 13.22 -38.06 13.49
N VAL A 481 12.06 -37.53 13.87
CA VAL A 481 11.31 -38.01 15.04
C VAL A 481 10.84 -39.46 14.84
N ALA A 482 10.30 -39.80 13.67
CA ALA A 482 9.86 -41.16 13.33
C ALA A 482 11.02 -42.16 13.41
N ASP A 483 12.15 -41.84 12.78
CA ASP A 483 13.35 -42.69 12.78
C ASP A 483 13.86 -42.93 14.22
N ARG A 484 13.82 -41.90 15.07
CA ARG A 484 14.26 -42.00 16.48
C ARG A 484 13.30 -42.75 17.38
N LEU A 485 12.00 -42.68 17.11
CA LEU A 485 10.98 -43.39 17.89
C LEU A 485 10.72 -44.82 17.39
N GLY A 486 11.23 -45.18 16.20
CA GLY A 486 10.94 -46.45 15.55
C GLY A 486 9.47 -46.59 15.17
N ALA A 487 8.84 -45.48 14.77
CA ALA A 487 7.41 -45.41 14.45
C ALA A 487 7.21 -45.05 12.97
N PRO A 488 6.10 -45.52 12.32
CA PRO A 488 5.83 -45.19 10.93
C PRO A 488 5.65 -43.68 10.74
N LEU A 489 6.29 -43.14 9.69
CA LEU A 489 6.11 -41.76 9.23
C LEU A 489 5.00 -41.69 8.18
N ASP A 490 4.13 -40.71 8.33
CA ASP A 490 3.22 -40.32 7.28
C ASP A 490 2.99 -38.79 7.26
N VAL A 491 2.16 -38.34 6.33
CA VAL A 491 1.88 -36.93 6.08
C VAL A 491 0.43 -36.59 6.40
N LEU A 492 0.22 -35.45 7.06
CA LEU A 492 -1.12 -34.91 7.31
C LEU A 492 -1.30 -33.58 6.57
N VAL A 493 -2.03 -33.63 5.47
CA VAL A 493 -2.41 -32.44 4.70
C VAL A 493 -3.72 -31.89 5.23
N VAL A 494 -3.72 -30.66 5.72
CA VAL A 494 -4.93 -29.99 6.17
C VAL A 494 -5.09 -28.63 5.52
N ARG A 495 -6.35 -28.22 5.32
CA ARG A 495 -6.70 -26.90 4.80
C ARG A 495 -7.66 -26.21 5.75
N LYS A 496 -7.41 -24.94 6.04
CA LYS A 496 -8.29 -24.11 6.85
C LYS A 496 -9.35 -23.49 5.95
N LEU A 497 -10.62 -23.60 6.34
CA LEU A 497 -11.72 -22.87 5.71
C LEU A 497 -11.82 -21.50 6.37
N GLY A 498 -11.08 -20.55 5.83
CA GLY A 498 -11.12 -19.16 6.27
C GLY A 498 -12.39 -18.45 5.79
N LEU A 499 -12.92 -17.51 6.57
CA LEU A 499 -14.00 -16.66 6.10
C LEU A 499 -13.52 -15.86 4.87
N PRO A 500 -14.36 -15.68 3.84
CA PRO A 500 -13.94 -14.98 2.61
C PRO A 500 -13.37 -13.57 2.84
N TRP A 501 -13.89 -12.88 3.86
CA TRP A 501 -13.49 -11.51 4.23
C TRP A 501 -12.44 -11.45 5.36
N ALA A 502 -12.18 -12.57 6.02
CA ALA A 502 -11.18 -12.68 7.08
C ALA A 502 -10.55 -14.08 7.02
N PRO A 503 -9.65 -14.34 6.04
CA PRO A 503 -9.05 -15.67 5.86
C PRO A 503 -8.35 -16.18 7.12
N GLU A 504 -7.93 -15.28 8.01
CA GLU A 504 -7.35 -15.61 9.31
C GLU A 504 -8.34 -16.26 10.29
N VAL A 505 -9.63 -15.92 10.18
CA VAL A 505 -10.71 -16.49 11.00
C VAL A 505 -11.28 -17.72 10.29
N ALA A 506 -11.10 -18.89 10.89
CA ALA A 506 -11.59 -20.15 10.33
C ALA A 506 -13.04 -20.43 10.71
N PHE A 507 -13.91 -20.62 9.72
CA PHE A 507 -15.24 -21.21 9.92
C PHE A 507 -15.22 -22.74 9.87
N GLY A 508 -14.09 -23.34 9.44
CA GLY A 508 -13.92 -24.78 9.45
C GLY A 508 -12.54 -25.20 8.96
N ALA A 509 -12.41 -26.48 8.68
CA ALA A 509 -11.24 -27.10 8.13
C ALA A 509 -11.58 -28.37 7.33
N LEU A 510 -10.69 -28.71 6.41
CA LEU A 510 -10.71 -29.91 5.60
C LEU A 510 -9.46 -30.74 5.87
N GLY A 511 -9.63 -32.05 5.82
CA GLY A 511 -8.57 -33.03 5.89
C GLY A 511 -8.82 -34.22 4.95
N PRO A 512 -7.89 -35.16 4.89
CA PRO A 512 -7.96 -36.31 3.97
C PRO A 512 -9.22 -37.15 4.20
N GLY A 513 -9.60 -37.96 3.20
CA GLY A 513 -10.76 -38.86 3.31
C GLY A 513 -12.11 -38.17 3.43
N GLY A 514 -12.23 -36.93 2.95
CA GLY A 514 -13.46 -36.13 3.02
C GLY A 514 -13.78 -35.58 4.41
N VAL A 515 -12.82 -35.62 5.35
CA VAL A 515 -13.00 -35.10 6.70
C VAL A 515 -13.24 -33.60 6.66
N ARG A 516 -14.36 -33.19 7.25
CA ARG A 516 -14.74 -31.79 7.41
C ARG A 516 -15.04 -31.49 8.87
N VAL A 517 -14.42 -30.43 9.38
CA VAL A 517 -14.65 -29.91 10.73
C VAL A 517 -15.17 -28.48 10.60
N LEU A 518 -16.38 -28.21 11.10
CA LEU A 518 -16.97 -26.87 11.08
C LEU A 518 -16.91 -26.24 12.48
N ASN A 519 -16.91 -24.92 12.50
CA ASN A 519 -16.99 -24.12 13.72
C ASN A 519 -18.39 -23.50 13.79
N ASP A 520 -19.34 -24.22 14.39
CA ASP A 520 -20.78 -23.92 14.31
C ASP A 520 -21.14 -22.46 14.63
N PRO A 521 -20.59 -21.81 15.68
CA PRO A 521 -20.85 -20.39 15.94
C PRO A 521 -20.41 -19.42 14.82
N VAL A 522 -19.36 -19.79 14.09
CA VAL A 522 -18.83 -19.00 12.96
C VAL A 522 -19.57 -19.35 11.67
N THR A 523 -19.84 -20.64 11.45
CA THR A 523 -20.58 -21.14 10.29
C THR A 523 -22.02 -20.63 10.27
N ALA A 524 -22.68 -20.52 11.42
CA ALA A 524 -24.05 -20.00 11.52
C ALA A 524 -24.20 -18.54 11.06
N ARG A 525 -23.10 -17.80 10.93
CA ARG A 525 -23.05 -16.39 10.50
C ARG A 525 -22.52 -16.22 9.07
N LEU A 526 -22.25 -17.34 8.38
CA LEU A 526 -21.72 -17.39 7.03
C LEU A 526 -22.86 -17.70 6.06
N ASP A 527 -22.90 -16.99 4.94
CA ASP A 527 -23.80 -17.34 3.84
C ASP A 527 -23.42 -18.74 3.30
N PRO A 528 -24.36 -19.68 3.18
CA PRO A 528 -24.08 -21.03 2.67
C PRO A 528 -23.34 -21.04 1.31
N ALA A 529 -23.62 -20.09 0.42
CA ALA A 529 -22.98 -20.00 -0.89
C ALA A 529 -21.49 -19.62 -0.77
N ASP A 530 -21.18 -18.62 0.06
CA ASP A 530 -19.82 -18.17 0.35
C ASP A 530 -18.98 -19.30 0.98
N GLY A 531 -19.59 -20.06 1.89
CA GLY A 531 -18.94 -21.23 2.50
C GLY A 531 -18.65 -22.34 1.50
N ALA A 532 -19.58 -22.60 0.57
CA ALA A 532 -19.42 -23.61 -0.47
C ALA A 532 -18.28 -23.26 -1.45
N ASP A 533 -18.13 -22.00 -1.83
CA ASP A 533 -17.03 -21.55 -2.71
C ASP A 533 -15.66 -21.75 -2.08
N VAL A 534 -15.50 -21.32 -0.83
CA VAL A 534 -14.25 -21.54 -0.09
C VAL A 534 -13.99 -23.03 0.05
N GLN A 535 -15.01 -23.81 0.42
CA GLN A 535 -14.87 -25.26 0.56
C GLN A 535 -14.41 -25.92 -0.74
N ARG A 536 -15.02 -25.58 -1.89
CA ARG A 536 -14.62 -26.15 -3.20
C ARG A 536 -13.15 -25.86 -3.53
N ARG A 537 -12.71 -24.61 -3.34
CA ARG A 537 -11.33 -24.22 -3.64
C ARG A 537 -10.32 -24.91 -2.72
N GLU A 538 -10.59 -24.92 -1.43
CA GLU A 538 -9.69 -25.54 -0.45
C GLU A 538 -9.69 -27.07 -0.58
N GLN A 539 -10.81 -27.69 -0.98
CA GLN A 539 -10.88 -29.12 -1.28
C GLN A 539 -10.03 -29.48 -2.50
N ALA A 540 -10.12 -28.73 -3.60
CA ALA A 540 -9.32 -29.00 -4.79
C ALA A 540 -7.80 -28.92 -4.52
N GLU A 541 -7.37 -27.96 -3.69
CA GLU A 541 -5.98 -27.84 -3.25
C GLU A 541 -5.56 -28.99 -2.33
N LEU A 542 -6.45 -29.39 -1.41
CA LEU A 542 -6.23 -30.54 -0.54
C LEU A 542 -6.02 -31.80 -1.38
N ASP A 543 -6.92 -32.08 -2.32
CA ASP A 543 -6.89 -33.26 -3.17
C ASP A 543 -5.62 -33.30 -4.04
N ARG A 544 -5.20 -32.14 -4.59
CA ARG A 544 -3.95 -32.05 -5.36
C ARG A 544 -2.73 -32.45 -4.53
N ARG A 545 -2.63 -31.93 -3.29
CA ARG A 545 -1.49 -32.20 -2.39
C ARG A 545 -1.52 -33.63 -1.86
N GLU A 546 -2.70 -34.15 -1.52
CA GLU A 546 -2.86 -35.55 -1.13
C GLU A 546 -2.42 -36.48 -2.25
N ALA A 547 -2.88 -36.25 -3.48
CA ALA A 547 -2.45 -37.05 -4.64
C ALA A 547 -0.93 -37.00 -4.87
N CYS A 548 -0.32 -35.82 -4.73
CA CYS A 548 1.13 -35.62 -4.86
C CYS A 548 1.92 -36.38 -3.79
N TYR A 549 1.62 -36.19 -2.50
CA TYR A 549 2.42 -36.76 -1.41
C TYR A 549 2.09 -38.23 -1.10
N ARG A 550 0.92 -38.73 -1.50
CA ARG A 550 0.59 -40.15 -1.36
C ARG A 550 1.31 -41.00 -2.38
N ALA A 551 1.50 -40.51 -3.61
CA ALA A 551 2.18 -41.22 -4.69
C ALA A 551 1.70 -42.69 -4.85
N GLY A 552 0.39 -42.93 -4.68
CA GLY A 552 -0.22 -44.28 -4.76
C GLY A 552 -0.35 -45.05 -3.44
N ARG A 553 0.18 -44.53 -2.32
CA ARG A 553 -0.05 -45.09 -0.97
C ARG A 553 -1.53 -44.97 -0.57
N PRO A 554 -2.05 -45.89 0.27
CA PRO A 554 -3.44 -45.80 0.74
C PRO A 554 -3.70 -44.52 1.54
N ALA A 555 -4.98 -44.16 1.62
CA ALA A 555 -5.45 -43.03 2.40
C ALA A 555 -5.05 -43.17 3.88
N LEU A 556 -4.84 -42.04 4.54
CA LEU A 556 -4.49 -42.01 5.96
C LEU A 556 -5.62 -42.57 6.82
N ASP A 557 -5.36 -43.68 7.52
CA ASP A 557 -6.25 -44.24 8.53
C ASP A 557 -5.59 -44.16 9.92
N LEU A 558 -6.25 -43.47 10.84
CA LEU A 558 -5.79 -43.29 12.22
C LEU A 558 -6.64 -44.08 13.23
N THR A 559 -7.54 -44.95 12.76
CA THR A 559 -8.48 -45.69 13.61
C THR A 559 -7.74 -46.45 14.73
N GLY A 560 -8.01 -46.05 15.97
CA GLY A 560 -7.42 -46.67 17.17
C GLY A 560 -5.95 -46.33 17.45
N ARG A 561 -5.30 -45.54 16.60
CA ARG A 561 -3.88 -45.15 16.72
C ARG A 561 -3.68 -43.89 17.58
N THR A 562 -2.45 -43.71 18.05
CA THR A 562 -1.94 -42.46 18.61
C THR A 562 -1.32 -41.63 17.47
N ALA A 563 -1.92 -40.50 17.13
CA ALA A 563 -1.43 -39.58 16.11
C ALA A 563 -0.45 -38.57 16.72
N LEU A 564 0.84 -38.67 16.39
CA LEU A 564 1.87 -37.71 16.80
C LEU A 564 2.07 -36.69 15.67
N ILE A 565 1.44 -35.52 15.79
CA ILE A 565 1.49 -34.44 14.80
C ILE A 565 2.73 -33.57 15.05
N VAL A 566 3.62 -33.49 14.06
CA VAL A 566 4.89 -32.77 14.16
C VAL A 566 4.93 -31.58 13.20
N ASP A 567 5.35 -30.42 13.71
CA ASP A 567 5.57 -29.19 12.94
C ASP A 567 6.98 -28.62 13.20
N ASP A 568 7.50 -27.77 12.31
CA ASP A 568 8.81 -27.13 12.51
C ASP A 568 8.76 -25.94 13.47
N GLY A 569 7.57 -25.40 13.73
CA GLY A 569 7.34 -24.53 14.88
C GLY A 569 5.92 -24.00 15.00
N LEU A 570 5.54 -23.61 16.21
CA LEU A 570 4.18 -23.17 16.54
C LEU A 570 4.13 -21.64 16.69
N ALA A 571 4.00 -20.92 15.57
CA ALA A 571 3.88 -19.47 15.62
C ALA A 571 2.53 -19.01 16.21
N THR A 572 1.42 -19.42 15.58
CA THR A 572 0.05 -19.14 16.06
C THR A 572 -0.69 -20.39 16.49
N GLY A 573 -0.16 -21.58 16.19
CA GLY A 573 -0.81 -22.87 16.47
C GLY A 573 -2.05 -23.19 15.62
N ALA A 574 -2.49 -22.28 14.74
CA ALA A 574 -3.76 -22.42 14.03
C ALA A 574 -3.83 -23.65 13.11
N THR A 575 -2.73 -23.97 12.39
CA THR A 575 -2.65 -25.14 11.52
C THR A 575 -2.61 -26.44 12.33
N ALA A 576 -1.77 -26.49 13.37
CA ALA A 576 -1.70 -27.64 14.27
C ALA A 576 -3.06 -27.93 14.95
N ARG A 577 -3.79 -26.88 15.34
CA ARG A 577 -5.13 -27.04 15.91
C ARG A 577 -6.11 -27.69 14.93
N VAL A 578 -6.08 -27.24 13.68
CA VAL A 578 -6.87 -27.87 12.61
C VAL A 578 -6.49 -29.34 12.44
N ALA A 579 -5.19 -29.63 12.44
CA ALA A 579 -4.67 -30.98 12.32
C ALA A 579 -5.15 -31.90 13.45
N VAL A 580 -5.18 -31.41 14.70
CA VAL A 580 -5.71 -32.16 15.84
C VAL A 580 -7.16 -32.58 15.60
N ARG A 581 -8.01 -31.65 15.17
CA ARG A 581 -9.44 -31.94 14.93
C ARG A 581 -9.65 -32.90 13.76
N VAL A 582 -8.85 -32.77 12.70
CA VAL A 582 -8.86 -33.71 11.57
C VAL A 582 -8.42 -35.10 12.01
N ALA A 583 -7.32 -35.21 12.76
CA ALA A 583 -6.81 -36.49 13.24
C ALA A 583 -7.84 -37.24 14.10
N ARG A 584 -8.57 -36.54 15.00
CA ARG A 584 -9.67 -37.15 15.76
C ARG A 584 -10.80 -37.67 14.86
N ARG A 585 -11.16 -36.92 13.80
CA ARG A 585 -12.19 -37.35 12.84
C ARG A 585 -11.74 -38.54 11.97
N LEU A 586 -10.45 -38.71 11.77
CA LEU A 586 -9.84 -39.89 11.13
C LEU A 586 -9.72 -41.10 12.07
N GLY A 587 -10.27 -41.02 13.30
CA GLY A 587 -10.34 -42.16 14.23
C GLY A 587 -9.17 -42.27 15.21
N ALA A 588 -8.28 -41.27 15.29
CA ALA A 588 -7.19 -41.28 16.27
C ALA A 588 -7.73 -41.40 17.71
N ARG A 589 -7.25 -42.40 18.45
CA ARG A 589 -7.58 -42.62 19.86
C ARG A 589 -6.94 -41.57 20.77
N ARG A 590 -5.74 -41.12 20.40
CA ARG A 590 -4.97 -40.10 21.11
C ARG A 590 -4.27 -39.20 20.10
N VAL A 591 -4.22 -37.90 20.36
CA VAL A 591 -3.53 -36.92 19.52
C VAL A 591 -2.50 -36.14 20.34
N VAL A 592 -1.23 -36.26 19.95
CA VAL A 592 -0.10 -35.56 20.54
C VAL A 592 0.43 -34.55 19.53
N VAL A 593 0.65 -33.30 19.93
CA VAL A 593 1.28 -32.28 19.08
C VAL A 593 2.70 -32.03 19.56
N ALA A 594 3.68 -32.06 18.66
CA ALA A 594 5.07 -31.82 18.99
C ALA A 594 5.73 -30.80 18.06
N ALA A 595 6.47 -29.86 18.63
CA ALA A 595 7.24 -28.88 17.86
C ALA A 595 8.53 -28.46 18.59
N PRO A 596 9.62 -28.16 17.86
CA PRO A 596 10.88 -27.75 18.47
C PRO A 596 10.79 -26.37 19.17
N VAL A 597 10.02 -25.45 18.62
CA VAL A 597 9.86 -24.10 19.19
C VAL A 597 8.44 -23.56 18.95
N GLY A 598 7.96 -22.69 19.84
CA GLY A 598 6.64 -22.10 19.69
C GLY A 598 6.39 -20.90 20.61
N ALA A 599 5.39 -20.10 20.24
CA ALA A 599 4.86 -19.03 21.07
C ALA A 599 4.12 -19.62 22.29
N GLN A 600 4.17 -18.90 23.41
CA GLN A 600 3.49 -19.32 24.64
C GLN A 600 1.97 -19.44 24.43
N GLU A 601 1.37 -18.51 23.70
CA GLU A 601 -0.06 -18.48 23.39
C GLU A 601 -0.48 -19.65 22.49
N ALA A 602 0.38 -20.06 21.55
CA ALA A 602 0.12 -21.20 20.68
C ALA A 602 0.15 -22.53 21.47
N TYR A 603 1.10 -22.65 22.41
CA TYR A 603 1.18 -23.79 23.32
C TYR A 603 -0.09 -23.91 24.18
N GLU A 604 -0.47 -22.82 24.87
CA GLU A 604 -1.65 -22.80 25.75
C GLU A 604 -2.93 -23.15 24.99
N MET A 605 -3.11 -22.59 23.79
CA MET A 605 -4.25 -22.93 22.94
C MET A 605 -4.29 -24.42 22.61
N LEU A 606 -3.17 -25.01 22.19
CA LEU A 606 -3.14 -26.41 21.77
C LEU A 606 -3.32 -27.38 22.93
N THR A 607 -2.88 -27.03 24.14
CA THR A 607 -3.11 -27.82 25.35
C THR A 607 -4.60 -27.96 25.68
N THR A 608 -5.44 -27.05 25.21
CA THR A 608 -6.91 -27.16 25.37
C THR A 608 -7.58 -28.10 24.37
N GLU A 609 -6.90 -28.53 23.30
CA GLU A 609 -7.51 -29.35 22.23
C GLU A 609 -6.83 -30.71 22.00
N ALA A 610 -5.50 -30.78 22.11
CA ALA A 610 -4.73 -32.01 22.01
C ALA A 610 -4.69 -32.74 23.36
N ASP A 611 -4.49 -34.06 23.34
CA ASP A 611 -4.33 -34.82 24.59
C ASP A 611 -2.98 -34.53 25.25
N GLU A 612 -1.98 -34.14 24.45
CA GLU A 612 -0.66 -33.71 24.93
C GLU A 612 0.00 -32.76 23.92
N VAL A 613 0.75 -31.77 24.44
CA VAL A 613 1.54 -30.84 23.63
C VAL A 613 2.98 -30.79 24.14
N VAL A 614 3.93 -31.14 23.27
CA VAL A 614 5.36 -31.13 23.55
C VAL A 614 6.03 -30.03 22.73
N CYS A 615 6.35 -28.91 23.38
CA CYS A 615 7.08 -27.81 22.76
C CYS A 615 8.47 -27.68 23.40
N ALA A 616 9.54 -27.93 22.63
CA ALA A 616 10.88 -28.04 23.22
C ALA A 616 11.39 -26.69 23.75
N ARG A 617 11.12 -25.59 23.05
CA ARG A 617 11.50 -24.23 23.48
C ARG A 617 10.32 -23.26 23.37
N ARG A 618 10.14 -22.41 24.40
CA ARG A 618 9.11 -21.37 24.47
C ARG A 618 9.74 -20.05 24.94
N PRO A 619 10.45 -19.33 24.05
CA PRO A 619 11.11 -18.08 24.42
C PRO A 619 10.08 -16.98 24.70
N ALA A 620 10.36 -16.14 25.71
CA ALA A 620 9.45 -15.05 26.11
C ALA A 620 9.34 -13.96 25.02
N ASP A 621 10.36 -13.81 24.18
CA ASP A 621 10.45 -12.91 23.04
C ASP A 621 10.28 -13.66 21.71
N PHE A 622 9.42 -14.70 21.69
CA PHE A 622 9.14 -15.45 20.47
C PHE A 622 8.70 -14.52 19.33
N GLY A 623 9.52 -14.43 18.29
CA GLY A 623 9.24 -13.66 17.08
C GLY A 623 8.69 -14.53 15.95
N ALA A 624 9.56 -15.35 15.36
CA ALA A 624 9.23 -16.23 14.25
C ALA A 624 9.97 -17.56 14.38
N VAL A 625 9.38 -18.65 13.86
CA VAL A 625 9.99 -19.98 13.88
C VAL A 625 11.39 -19.95 13.25
N SER A 626 11.54 -19.29 12.11
CA SER A 626 12.81 -19.18 11.37
C SER A 626 13.95 -18.54 12.17
N ALA A 627 13.65 -17.74 13.21
CA ALA A 627 14.69 -17.11 14.04
C ALA A 627 15.41 -18.10 14.97
N HIS A 628 14.90 -19.33 15.06
CA HIS A 628 15.44 -20.39 15.91
C HIS A 628 16.14 -21.49 15.11
N TYR A 629 16.43 -21.24 13.83
CA TYR A 629 17.12 -22.13 12.91
C TYR A 629 18.23 -21.37 12.19
N ASP A 630 19.43 -21.95 12.10
CA ASP A 630 20.54 -21.41 11.33
C ASP A 630 20.31 -21.62 9.83
N ASP A 631 19.79 -22.79 9.47
CA ASP A 631 19.25 -23.13 8.16
C ASP A 631 17.75 -23.40 8.22
N PHE A 632 16.97 -22.54 7.56
CA PHE A 632 15.52 -22.62 7.44
C PHE A 632 15.08 -22.41 5.99
N HIS A 633 15.66 -23.18 5.07
CA HIS A 633 15.27 -23.18 3.66
C HIS A 633 13.78 -23.53 3.49
N GLU A 634 13.19 -23.13 2.37
CA GLU A 634 11.80 -23.49 2.06
C GLU A 634 11.73 -24.95 1.61
N VAL A 635 10.89 -25.76 2.26
CA VAL A 635 10.66 -27.16 1.90
C VAL A 635 9.67 -27.23 0.74
N ASP A 636 10.09 -27.80 -0.38
CA ASP A 636 9.25 -28.00 -1.57
C ASP A 636 8.54 -29.37 -1.57
N ASP A 637 7.71 -29.61 -2.58
CA ASP A 637 6.90 -30.83 -2.68
C ASP A 637 7.77 -32.08 -2.98
N ASP A 638 8.92 -31.90 -3.63
CA ASP A 638 9.86 -32.98 -3.95
C ASP A 638 10.62 -33.43 -2.69
N GLU A 639 11.03 -32.48 -1.84
CA GLU A 639 11.64 -32.77 -0.54
C GLU A 639 10.67 -33.49 0.40
N VAL A 640 9.39 -33.07 0.44
CA VAL A 640 8.33 -33.79 1.18
C VAL A 640 8.21 -35.22 0.66
N THR A 641 8.16 -35.40 -0.65
CA THR A 641 7.99 -36.72 -1.27
C THR A 641 9.20 -37.62 -1.03
N ALA A 642 10.43 -37.09 -1.17
CA ALA A 642 11.66 -37.81 -0.84
C ALA A 642 11.71 -38.21 0.65
N ALA A 643 11.31 -37.29 1.53
CA ALA A 643 11.17 -37.51 2.96
C ALA A 643 9.97 -38.38 3.34
N LEU A 644 9.16 -38.89 2.40
CA LEU A 644 8.17 -39.94 2.63
C LEU A 644 8.61 -41.28 2.02
N ILE A 645 9.23 -41.25 0.84
CA ILE A 645 9.75 -42.44 0.15
C ILE A 645 10.81 -43.15 0.98
N ALA A 646 11.77 -42.42 1.56
CA ALA A 646 12.87 -43.07 2.29
C ALA A 646 12.45 -43.74 3.62
N ALA A 647 11.16 -43.69 4.00
CA ALA A 647 10.60 -44.20 5.28
C ALA A 647 9.70 -45.42 5.06
N ALA A 648 9.26 -45.61 3.81
CA ALA A 648 8.68 -46.86 3.35
C ALA A 648 9.79 -47.89 3.12
#